data_AF-A0A1G0H9P9-F1
#
_entry.id   AF-A0A1G0H9P9-F1
#
_cell.length_a   1.000
_cell.length_b   1.000
_cell.length_c   1.000
_cell.angle_alpha   90.00
_cell.angle_beta   90.00
_cell.angle_gamma   90.00
#
_symmetry.space_group_name_H-M   'P 1'
#
loop_
_entity.id
_entity.type
_entity.pdbx_description
1 polymer ?
#
loop_
_entity_poly.entity_id
_entity_poly.type
_entity_poly.pdbx_seq_one_letter_code
_entity_poly.pdbx_strand_id
1 'polypeptide(L)'
;MTTPRSNIEESTVLQELLRTASGTTAVSRSDSFWALVKEYGTPLTEGIEGDDAHRRVTFLWRGPAIPADSQSEQTVYLVLEPRRYCDLTETPISESERLVNLPGTDIYSLTLTLPADMLANYSFYVQPDGVNMREMIELTEYGLSRNTDRQVKKYIAKGIRDEVEKNGNHPDENNPQRFCHPDPDQRERYSILAMPHAPKRDHVPVTAEEANTTLAELQQGKRFIERKIDFSREESVNPQHLYQAESVAYMFCDNLDEMIKEFDKWGARNKGTHNILLIKNRANGEWAIGRSEPELLSDDDYYAGPIAECNRWTRMQGPPILVASLSHINTPEEFEQHRSAIERDVATLLNERQYYVYLPKDYDPHRQPPYPLILQLDGGQYVDLAMPAILDKLMEAGTIPPAVVVFCPAAGHRTVEYNCNDTFTELLADEFISHLRSQFNVASDAGHTVITGASCSGEAAVYAALRHPEVFGNVVSQSGALQFSREKIAEAFTHFAQQHHDTHFVMDAGSYETGLFDESVSLVAANLGMQAKMREYGHAVNYHYSEFTGGHSYLCWQASWPHSLAEVFSNMFRVREEARTDLATSTTAISQSLGAVPVAAQEERKPQPVEPRVSQSMSEVVIPHEADMPRQQLVSPREGERLRGPKR
;
A
#
# COMPACT_ATOMS: atom_id res chain seq x y z
N MET A 1 4.45 -10.60 41.27
CA MET A 1 3.03 -10.25 41.06
C MET A 1 2.75 -8.95 41.81
N THR A 2 2.97 -7.82 41.15
CA THR A 2 2.48 -6.51 41.59
C THR A 2 1.09 -6.35 40.98
N THR A 3 0.08 -6.12 41.83
CA THR A 3 -1.26 -5.68 41.41
C THR A 3 -1.11 -4.49 40.45
N PRO A 4 -1.87 -4.41 39.34
CA PRO A 4 -1.89 -3.19 38.53
C PRO A 4 -2.28 -2.04 39.46
N ARG A 5 -1.40 -1.05 39.62
CA ARG A 5 -1.74 0.18 40.34
C ARG A 5 -2.86 0.88 39.57
N SER A 6 -3.79 1.54 40.24
CA SER A 6 -4.80 2.32 39.54
C SER A 6 -4.12 3.50 38.83
N ASN A 7 -4.21 3.57 37.49
CA ASN A 7 -3.59 4.63 36.68
C ASN A 7 -4.31 6.00 36.81
N ILE A 8 -5.28 6.11 37.72
CA ILE A 8 -6.06 7.34 37.98
C ILE A 8 -5.16 8.43 38.56
N GLU A 9 -4.22 8.07 39.44
CA GLU A 9 -3.32 9.03 40.08
C GLU A 9 -2.40 9.72 39.06
N GLU A 10 -2.22 9.10 37.89
CA GLU A 10 -1.34 9.60 36.85
C GLU A 10 -2.00 10.70 36.01
N SER A 11 -3.31 10.63 35.73
CA SER A 11 -3.98 11.64 34.89
C SER A 11 -4.62 12.75 35.71
N THR A 12 -4.12 13.98 35.54
CA THR A 12 -4.68 15.15 36.22
C THR A 12 -6.00 15.56 35.59
N VAL A 13 -6.14 15.39 34.28
CA VAL A 13 -7.39 15.67 33.55
C VAL A 13 -8.50 14.72 33.99
N LEU A 14 -8.22 13.42 34.10
CA LEU A 14 -9.20 12.45 34.59
C LEU A 14 -9.67 12.79 36.01
N GLN A 15 -8.75 13.14 36.91
CA GLN A 15 -9.10 13.53 38.28
C GLN A 15 -9.98 14.78 38.32
N GLU A 16 -9.68 15.77 37.49
CA GLU A 16 -10.47 17.00 37.41
C GLU A 16 -11.89 16.74 36.87
N LEU A 17 -12.03 15.88 35.86
CA LEU A 17 -13.33 15.46 35.34
C LEU A 17 -14.14 14.72 36.42
N LEU A 18 -13.51 13.79 37.16
CA LEU A 18 -14.14 13.08 38.27
C LEU A 18 -14.58 14.01 39.41
N ARG A 19 -13.78 15.05 39.70
CA ARG A 19 -14.10 16.07 40.73
C ARG A 19 -15.23 17.00 40.29
N THR A 20 -15.29 17.32 39.00
CA THR A 20 -16.29 18.23 38.41
C THR A 20 -17.62 17.54 38.20
N ALA A 21 -17.63 16.22 37.97
CA ALA A 21 -18.84 15.43 37.80
C ALA A 21 -19.82 15.63 38.98
N SER A 22 -21.01 16.10 38.66
CA SER A 22 -22.04 16.46 39.64
C SER A 22 -23.10 15.37 39.73
N GLY A 23 -23.70 15.18 40.90
CA GLY A 23 -24.74 14.17 41.08
C GLY A 23 -24.92 13.74 42.52
N THR A 24 -26.17 13.44 42.89
CA THR A 24 -26.57 12.99 44.22
C THR A 24 -26.52 11.47 44.36
N THR A 25 -26.53 10.74 43.24
CA THR A 25 -26.39 9.28 43.17
C THR A 25 -25.15 8.90 42.34
N ALA A 26 -24.62 7.69 42.55
CA ALA A 26 -23.49 7.17 41.78
C ALA A 26 -23.76 7.18 40.26
N VAL A 27 -24.97 6.75 39.86
CA VAL A 27 -25.41 6.75 38.45
C VAL A 27 -25.44 8.17 37.89
N SER A 28 -26.11 9.12 38.57
CA SER A 28 -26.19 10.50 38.09
C SER A 28 -24.82 11.19 38.00
N ARG A 29 -23.88 10.82 38.89
CA ARG A 29 -22.51 11.35 38.86
C ARG A 29 -21.71 10.77 37.69
N SER A 30 -21.85 9.48 37.44
CA SER A 30 -21.27 8.84 36.24
C SER A 30 -21.83 9.47 34.95
N ASP A 31 -23.15 9.68 34.85
CA ASP A 31 -23.74 10.33 33.68
C ASP A 31 -23.21 11.75 33.47
N SER A 32 -23.06 12.52 34.56
CA SER A 32 -22.42 13.85 34.52
C SER A 32 -20.96 13.77 34.08
N PHE A 33 -20.22 12.74 34.49
CA PHE A 33 -18.83 12.52 34.06
C PHE A 33 -18.75 12.25 32.55
N TRP A 34 -19.57 11.31 32.03
CA TRP A 34 -19.56 10.98 30.60
C TRP A 34 -20.03 12.12 29.71
N ALA A 35 -20.93 12.98 30.20
CA ALA A 35 -21.28 14.22 29.51
C ALA A 35 -20.08 15.16 29.35
N LEU A 36 -19.26 15.33 30.40
CA LEU A 36 -18.04 16.12 30.35
C LEU A 36 -16.98 15.49 29.43
N VAL A 37 -16.81 14.16 29.48
CA VAL A 37 -15.90 13.43 28.58
C VAL A 37 -16.29 13.63 27.13
N LYS A 38 -17.60 13.58 26.81
CA LYS A 38 -18.10 13.79 25.45
C LYS A 38 -17.84 15.22 24.95
N GLU A 39 -17.89 16.22 25.83
CA GLU A 39 -17.57 17.61 25.51
C GLU A 39 -16.05 17.81 25.30
N TYR A 40 -15.23 17.13 26.10
CA TYR A 40 -13.77 17.18 25.99
C TYR A 40 -13.24 16.41 24.77
N GLY A 41 -13.87 15.28 24.45
CA GLY A 41 -13.38 14.30 23.48
C GLY A 41 -12.45 13.25 24.11
N THR A 42 -12.16 12.19 23.36
CA THR A 42 -11.23 11.12 23.79
C THR A 42 -10.25 10.74 22.69
N PRO A 43 -9.07 10.20 23.05
CA PRO A 43 -8.60 10.01 24.43
C PRO A 43 -8.17 11.32 25.08
N LEU A 44 -8.13 11.35 26.42
CA LEU A 44 -7.68 12.53 27.16
C LEU A 44 -6.17 12.66 26.99
N THR A 45 -5.70 13.81 26.54
CA THR A 45 -4.26 14.06 26.32
C THR A 45 -3.80 15.23 27.18
N GLU A 46 -2.70 15.06 27.90
CA GLU A 46 -2.07 16.10 28.74
C GLU A 46 -0.54 16.12 28.60
N GLY A 47 0.05 17.29 28.81
CA GLY A 47 1.51 17.49 28.79
C GLY A 47 2.20 16.89 30.00
N ILE A 48 3.47 16.55 29.85
CA ILE A 48 4.33 16.07 30.96
C ILE A 48 5.37 17.16 31.23
N GLU A 49 5.47 17.62 32.48
CA GLU A 49 6.41 18.70 32.85
C GLU A 49 7.85 18.27 32.56
N GLY A 50 8.56 19.03 31.72
CA GLY A 50 9.94 18.75 31.34
C GLY A 50 10.12 17.68 30.24
N ASP A 51 9.04 17.17 29.66
CA ASP A 51 9.06 16.21 28.55
C ASP A 51 8.13 16.64 27.42
N ASP A 52 8.71 17.37 26.46
CA ASP A 52 7.97 17.81 25.27
C ASP A 52 7.79 16.69 24.23
N ALA A 53 8.61 15.64 24.31
CA ALA A 53 8.61 14.52 23.36
C ALA A 53 7.48 13.52 23.62
N HIS A 54 6.92 13.49 24.83
CA HIS A 54 5.84 12.57 25.19
C HIS A 54 4.62 13.30 25.75
N ARG A 55 3.47 12.62 25.69
CA ARG A 55 2.22 13.01 26.30
C ARG A 55 1.71 11.90 27.19
N ARG A 56 0.99 12.28 28.22
CA ARG A 56 0.18 11.35 29.00
C ARG A 56 -1.19 11.26 28.36
N VAL A 57 -1.62 10.03 28.10
CA VAL A 57 -2.79 9.73 27.29
C VAL A 57 -3.67 8.75 28.07
N THR A 58 -4.89 9.17 28.37
CA THR A 58 -5.84 8.36 29.13
C THR A 58 -7.00 7.94 28.23
N PHE A 59 -7.07 6.62 28.03
CA PHE A 59 -8.14 5.94 27.33
C PHE A 59 -9.25 5.62 28.31
N LEU A 60 -10.49 5.83 27.88
CA LEU A 60 -11.68 5.63 28.70
C LEU A 60 -12.65 4.69 28.02
N TRP A 61 -13.22 3.78 28.80
CA TRP A 61 -14.30 2.88 28.35
C TRP A 61 -15.47 2.94 29.32
N ARG A 62 -16.69 2.94 28.77
CA ARG A 62 -17.93 2.89 29.55
C ARG A 62 -18.45 1.45 29.58
N GLY A 63 -18.24 0.77 30.70
CA GLY A 63 -18.65 -0.62 30.91
C GLY A 63 -19.86 -0.78 31.82
N PRO A 64 -20.14 -1.99 32.33
CA PRO A 64 -21.10 -2.15 33.42
C PRO A 64 -20.55 -1.53 34.71
N ALA A 65 -21.42 -0.96 35.54
CA ALA A 65 -21.03 -0.50 36.87
C ALA A 65 -20.76 -1.70 37.78
N ILE A 66 -19.52 -1.82 38.28
CA ILE A 66 -19.12 -2.92 39.18
C ILE A 66 -19.15 -2.42 40.63
N PRO A 67 -19.94 -3.05 41.53
CA PRO A 67 -19.90 -2.74 42.95
C PRO A 67 -18.50 -2.95 43.53
N ALA A 68 -18.08 -2.07 44.45
CA ALA A 68 -16.73 -2.10 45.01
C ALA A 68 -16.37 -3.39 45.79
N ASP A 69 -17.38 -4.18 46.17
CA ASP A 69 -17.30 -5.45 46.87
C ASP A 69 -17.53 -6.68 45.97
N SER A 70 -17.75 -6.48 44.67
CA SER A 70 -17.98 -7.58 43.72
C SER A 70 -16.68 -8.25 43.28
N GLN A 71 -16.74 -9.58 43.07
CA GLN A 71 -15.68 -10.33 42.37
C GLN A 71 -15.91 -10.42 40.85
N SER A 72 -17.00 -9.86 40.34
CA SER A 72 -17.26 -9.81 38.90
C SER A 72 -16.42 -8.70 38.26
N GLU A 73 -15.53 -9.06 37.34
CA GLU A 73 -14.78 -8.11 36.51
C GLU A 73 -15.16 -8.31 35.04
N GLN A 74 -15.63 -7.26 34.36
CA GLN A 74 -15.53 -7.22 32.89
C GLN A 74 -14.11 -6.78 32.55
N THR A 75 -13.41 -7.60 31.76
CA THR A 75 -12.05 -7.30 31.31
C THR A 75 -12.11 -6.54 29.99
N VAL A 76 -11.40 -5.42 29.91
CA VAL A 76 -11.32 -4.58 28.72
C VAL A 76 -9.85 -4.30 28.43
N TYR A 77 -9.43 -4.47 27.19
CA TYR A 77 -8.07 -4.16 26.75
C TYR A 77 -8.08 -3.07 25.68
N LEU A 78 -7.06 -2.22 25.71
CA LEU A 78 -6.74 -1.30 24.63
C LEU A 78 -6.04 -2.08 23.51
N VAL A 79 -6.55 -1.92 22.29
CA VAL A 79 -5.89 -2.38 21.07
C VAL A 79 -5.35 -1.13 20.38
N LEU A 80 -4.03 -0.88 20.46
CA LEU A 80 -3.38 0.32 19.93
C LEU A 80 -2.51 -0.04 18.71
N GLU A 81 -2.87 0.54 17.56
CA GLU A 81 -2.43 0.20 16.21
C GLU A 81 -1.35 1.15 15.65
N PRO A 82 -0.19 1.20 16.32
CA PRO A 82 1.06 1.15 15.59
C PRO A 82 1.80 -0.16 15.89
N ARG A 83 1.30 -0.98 16.82
CA ARG A 83 1.92 -2.24 17.27
C ARG A 83 1.38 -3.50 16.58
N ARG A 84 0.30 -3.43 15.78
CA ARG A 84 -0.52 -4.61 15.48
C ARG A 84 -0.97 -4.78 14.01
N TYR A 85 -1.51 -3.76 13.34
CA TYR A 85 -2.07 -3.90 11.98
C TYR A 85 -0.99 -3.78 10.90
N CYS A 86 -0.25 -4.85 10.72
CA CYS A 86 -0.39 -5.56 9.45
C CYS A 86 -1.23 -6.78 9.77
N ASP A 87 -1.90 -7.39 8.81
CA ASP A 87 -2.55 -8.71 8.90
C ASP A 87 -1.59 -9.86 9.37
N LEU A 88 -0.37 -9.51 9.81
CA LEU A 88 0.82 -10.33 9.83
C LEU A 88 1.75 -10.09 11.04
N THR A 89 1.39 -9.23 12.02
CA THR A 89 2.17 -9.17 13.28
C THR A 89 1.49 -9.98 14.40
N GLU A 90 2.26 -10.86 15.05
CA GLU A 90 1.82 -11.82 16.06
C GLU A 90 1.99 -11.28 17.48
N THR A 91 1.95 -9.96 17.69
CA THR A 91 2.14 -9.38 19.04
C THR A 91 0.79 -9.33 19.77
N PRO A 92 0.52 -10.24 20.73
CA PRO A 92 -0.75 -10.28 21.41
C PRO A 92 -0.98 -9.02 22.25
N ILE A 93 -2.24 -8.80 22.63
CA ILE A 93 -2.62 -7.86 23.70
C ILE A 93 -1.75 -8.12 24.93
N SER A 94 -1.27 -7.07 25.58
CA SER A 94 -0.46 -7.17 26.80
C SER A 94 -1.30 -6.92 28.04
N GLU A 95 -0.94 -7.50 29.18
CA GLU A 95 -1.54 -7.14 30.47
C GLU A 95 -1.33 -5.66 30.82
N SER A 96 -0.30 -5.03 30.26
CA SER A 96 -0.06 -3.58 30.39
C SER A 96 -1.11 -2.72 29.67
N GLU A 97 -1.91 -3.31 28.77
CA GLU A 97 -2.95 -2.63 28.00
C GLU A 97 -4.36 -2.87 28.57
N ARG A 98 -4.46 -3.53 29.72
CA ARG A 98 -5.73 -3.77 30.40
C ARG A 98 -6.25 -2.50 31.04
N LEU A 99 -7.46 -2.09 30.70
CA LEU A 99 -8.14 -1.00 31.39
C LEU A 99 -8.59 -1.45 32.78
N VAL A 100 -8.46 -0.56 33.75
CA VAL A 100 -8.85 -0.81 35.15
C VAL A 100 -10.17 -0.10 35.42
N ASN A 101 -11.15 -0.85 35.93
CA ASN A 101 -12.41 -0.29 36.42
C ASN A 101 -12.17 0.59 37.66
N LEU A 102 -12.85 1.74 37.72
CA LEU A 102 -12.97 2.56 38.91
C LEU A 102 -14.06 1.98 39.80
N PRO A 103 -13.73 1.47 41.01
CA PRO A 103 -14.69 0.76 41.84
C PRO A 103 -15.97 1.54 42.12
N GLY A 104 -17.13 0.89 41.96
CA GLY A 104 -18.44 1.52 42.15
C GLY A 104 -18.90 2.38 40.98
N THR A 105 -18.21 2.34 39.84
CA THR A 105 -18.55 3.13 38.64
C THR A 105 -18.53 2.26 37.38
N ASP A 106 -19.08 2.80 36.29
CA ASP A 106 -18.99 2.26 34.93
C ASP A 106 -17.76 2.76 34.17
N ILE A 107 -16.79 3.37 34.85
CA ILE A 107 -15.64 4.03 34.26
C ILE A 107 -14.45 3.08 34.27
N TYR A 108 -13.91 2.81 33.09
CA TYR A 108 -12.67 2.06 32.90
C TYR A 108 -11.61 3.01 32.36
N SER A 109 -10.38 2.90 32.87
CA SER A 109 -9.29 3.78 32.43
C SER A 109 -7.97 3.04 32.25
N LEU A 110 -7.20 3.49 31.26
CA LEU A 110 -5.79 3.15 31.08
C LEU A 110 -5.04 4.43 30.72
N THR A 111 -4.02 4.77 31.50
CA THR A 111 -3.13 5.90 31.20
C THR A 111 -1.79 5.36 30.70
N LEU A 112 -1.34 5.87 29.56
CA LEU A 112 -0.06 5.55 28.93
C LEU A 112 0.75 6.83 28.68
N THR A 113 2.08 6.69 28.64
CA THR A 113 2.98 7.72 28.11
C THR A 113 3.29 7.37 26.66
N LEU A 114 2.82 8.20 25.73
CA LEU A 114 2.98 7.99 24.28
C LEU A 114 3.75 9.16 23.65
N PRO A 115 4.47 8.96 22.54
CA PRO A 115 5.14 10.05 21.82
C PRO A 115 4.17 11.15 21.43
N ALA A 116 4.60 12.41 21.54
CA ALA A 116 3.79 13.59 21.25
C ALA A 116 3.50 13.78 19.74
N ASP A 117 4.15 13.00 18.88
CA ASP A 117 4.01 12.97 17.43
C ASP A 117 3.37 11.66 16.91
N MET A 118 2.81 10.84 17.79
CA MET A 118 2.19 9.58 17.40
C MET A 118 0.91 9.78 16.58
N LEU A 119 0.81 9.03 15.48
CA LEU A 119 -0.42 8.80 14.74
C LEU A 119 -0.72 7.29 14.73
N ALA A 120 -1.90 6.90 15.22
CA ALA A 120 -2.29 5.50 15.34
C ALA A 120 -3.81 5.31 15.26
N ASN A 121 -4.25 4.10 14.92
CA ASN A 121 -5.61 3.67 15.22
C ASN A 121 -5.66 3.06 16.62
N TYR A 122 -6.84 3.04 17.25
CA TYR A 122 -7.07 2.25 18.46
C TYR A 122 -8.51 1.79 18.57
N SER A 123 -8.72 0.71 19.31
CA SER A 123 -10.03 0.19 19.67
C SER A 123 -9.99 -0.44 21.05
N PHE A 124 -11.15 -0.89 21.52
CA PHE A 124 -11.28 -1.63 22.76
C PHE A 124 -11.74 -3.06 22.48
N TYR A 125 -11.06 -4.01 23.08
CA TYR A 125 -11.49 -5.40 23.13
C TYR A 125 -12.16 -5.67 24.47
N VAL A 126 -13.45 -5.99 24.43
CA VAL A 126 -14.24 -6.36 25.61
C VAL A 126 -14.28 -7.88 25.68
N GLN A 127 -13.66 -8.46 26.70
CA GLN A 127 -13.55 -9.91 26.83
C GLN A 127 -14.95 -10.54 27.05
N PRO A 128 -15.36 -11.52 26.24
CA PRO A 128 -16.58 -12.29 26.49
C PRO A 128 -16.48 -13.20 27.72
N ASP A 129 -17.64 -13.59 28.26
CA ASP A 129 -17.72 -14.58 29.33
C ASP A 129 -17.14 -15.94 28.90
N GLY A 130 -16.36 -16.56 29.78
CA GLY A 130 -15.75 -17.88 29.54
C GLY A 130 -14.43 -17.88 28.77
N VAL A 131 -13.98 -16.71 28.28
CA VAL A 131 -12.65 -16.52 27.70
C VAL A 131 -11.69 -16.06 28.79
N ASN A 132 -10.50 -16.65 28.90
CA ASN A 132 -9.46 -16.21 29.84
C ASN A 132 -8.30 -15.57 29.07
N MET A 133 -8.47 -14.31 28.68
CA MET A 133 -7.48 -13.57 27.90
C MET A 133 -6.15 -13.46 28.66
N ARG A 134 -6.23 -13.14 29.95
CA ARG A 134 -5.07 -13.02 30.82
C ARG A 134 -4.16 -14.24 30.83
N GLU A 135 -4.72 -15.44 30.92
CA GLU A 135 -3.92 -16.68 30.89
C GLU A 135 -3.22 -16.86 29.54
N MET A 136 -3.90 -16.59 28.42
CA MET A 136 -3.29 -16.64 27.09
C MET A 136 -2.16 -15.61 26.94
N ILE A 137 -2.35 -14.40 27.46
CA ILE A 137 -1.33 -13.33 27.47
C ILE A 137 -0.13 -13.73 28.32
N GLU A 138 -0.36 -14.16 29.57
CA GLU A 138 0.71 -14.57 30.49
C GLU A 138 1.55 -15.73 29.91
N LEU A 139 0.93 -16.65 29.15
CA LEU A 139 1.66 -17.71 28.43
C LEU A 139 2.58 -17.16 27.34
N THR A 140 2.19 -16.09 26.65
CA THR A 140 3.03 -15.44 25.64
C THR A 140 4.14 -14.58 26.26
N GLU A 141 3.83 -13.82 27.31
CA GLU A 141 4.74 -12.86 27.96
C GLU A 141 5.74 -13.53 28.92
N TYR A 142 5.30 -14.53 29.69
CA TYR A 142 6.04 -15.05 30.84
C TYR A 142 6.14 -16.58 30.91
N GLY A 143 5.24 -17.31 30.24
CA GLY A 143 4.96 -18.72 30.53
C GLY A 143 5.82 -19.78 29.83
N LEU A 144 6.75 -19.40 28.95
CA LEU A 144 7.51 -20.36 28.15
C LEU A 144 9.02 -20.08 28.25
N SER A 145 9.80 -21.09 28.65
CA SER A 145 11.27 -21.04 28.65
C SER A 145 11.84 -20.57 27.30
N ARG A 146 13.07 -20.01 27.28
CA ARG A 146 13.77 -19.65 26.03
C ARG A 146 13.86 -20.78 24.99
N ASN A 147 13.70 -22.05 25.42
CA ASN A 147 13.77 -23.25 24.57
C ASN A 147 12.40 -23.83 24.19
N THR A 148 11.30 -23.16 24.55
CA THR A 148 9.96 -23.63 24.19
C THR A 148 9.67 -23.25 22.75
N ASP A 149 9.09 -24.19 22.02
CA ASP A 149 8.93 -24.14 20.57
C ASP A 149 8.28 -22.84 20.13
N ARG A 150 8.99 -22.07 19.30
CA ARG A 150 8.55 -20.79 18.70
C ARG A 150 7.12 -20.93 18.16
N GLN A 151 6.81 -22.07 17.56
CA GLN A 151 5.50 -22.39 16.99
C GLN A 151 4.36 -22.32 18.01
N VAL A 152 4.59 -22.66 19.28
CA VAL A 152 3.57 -22.61 20.34
C VAL A 152 3.20 -21.17 20.69
N LYS A 153 4.19 -20.27 20.79
CA LYS A 153 3.93 -18.83 21.02
C LYS A 153 3.14 -18.22 19.87
N LYS A 154 3.51 -18.56 18.63
CA LYS A 154 2.78 -18.14 17.42
C LYS A 154 1.33 -18.61 17.43
N TYR A 155 1.11 -19.88 17.75
CA TYR A 155 -0.24 -20.45 17.80
C TYR A 155 -1.11 -19.78 18.87
N ILE A 156 -0.55 -19.50 20.05
CA ILE A 156 -1.28 -18.78 21.11
C ILE A 156 -1.57 -17.36 20.64
N ALA A 157 -0.58 -16.60 20.16
CA ALA A 157 -0.77 -15.24 19.67
C ALA A 157 -1.81 -15.14 18.55
N LYS A 158 -1.83 -16.13 17.64
CA LYS A 158 -2.89 -16.26 16.65
C LYS A 158 -4.26 -16.48 17.30
N GLY A 159 -4.38 -17.41 18.25
CA GLY A 159 -5.64 -17.65 18.96
C GLY A 159 -6.17 -16.39 19.67
N ILE A 160 -5.27 -15.55 20.19
CA ILE A 160 -5.61 -14.24 20.76
C ILE A 160 -6.19 -13.31 19.68
N ARG A 161 -5.51 -13.21 18.54
CA ARG A 161 -5.96 -12.39 17.39
C ARG A 161 -7.32 -12.83 16.87
N ASP A 162 -7.47 -14.13 16.59
CA ASP A 162 -8.71 -14.74 16.10
C ASP A 162 -9.87 -14.43 17.07
N GLU A 163 -9.61 -14.45 18.38
CA GLU A 163 -10.62 -14.13 19.40
C GLU A 163 -11.01 -12.64 19.41
N VAL A 164 -10.04 -11.74 19.26
CA VAL A 164 -10.30 -10.28 19.16
C VAL A 164 -11.12 -9.96 17.92
N GLU A 165 -10.75 -10.51 16.77
CA GLU A 165 -11.47 -10.31 15.51
C GLU A 165 -12.86 -10.96 15.50
N LYS A 166 -12.97 -12.15 16.11
CA LYS A 166 -14.24 -12.88 16.21
C LYS A 166 -15.27 -12.14 17.05
N ASN A 167 -14.86 -11.56 18.17
CA ASN A 167 -15.79 -10.87 19.08
C ASN A 167 -15.91 -9.37 18.80
N GLY A 168 -15.04 -8.83 17.93
CA GLY A 168 -15.12 -7.49 17.39
C GLY A 168 -14.36 -6.47 18.22
N ASN A 169 -13.83 -5.48 17.52
CA ASN A 169 -13.24 -4.28 18.10
C ASN A 169 -14.33 -3.23 18.32
N HIS A 170 -14.33 -2.60 19.51
CA HIS A 170 -15.21 -1.49 19.81
C HIS A 170 -14.47 -0.17 19.58
N PRO A 171 -14.95 0.72 18.71
CA PRO A 171 -14.39 2.05 18.60
C PRO A 171 -14.73 2.84 19.88
N ASP A 172 -13.92 3.84 20.17
CA ASP A 172 -14.22 4.80 21.22
C ASP A 172 -15.40 5.69 20.81
N GLU A 173 -16.56 5.50 21.44
CA GLU A 173 -17.79 6.24 21.14
C GLU A 173 -17.68 7.75 21.39
N ASN A 174 -16.75 8.16 22.27
CA ASN A 174 -16.51 9.55 22.61
C ASN A 174 -15.44 10.20 21.71
N ASN A 175 -14.76 9.41 20.87
CA ASN A 175 -13.83 9.94 19.89
C ASN A 175 -14.63 10.42 18.65
N PRO A 176 -14.52 11.71 18.29
CA PRO A 176 -15.20 12.25 17.12
C PRO A 176 -14.59 11.74 15.80
N GLN A 177 -13.33 11.30 15.81
CA GLN A 177 -12.60 10.71 14.70
C GLN A 177 -12.61 9.19 14.80
N ARG A 178 -13.80 8.59 14.73
CA ARG A 178 -13.98 7.15 14.68
C ARG A 178 -14.50 6.69 13.33
N PHE A 179 -14.05 5.52 12.91
CA PHE A 179 -14.52 4.84 11.72
C PHE A 179 -15.31 3.59 12.14
N CYS A 180 -16.47 3.43 11.51
CA CYS A 180 -17.22 2.18 11.52
C CYS A 180 -17.51 1.85 10.07
N HIS A 181 -17.14 0.66 9.61
CA HIS A 181 -17.46 0.23 8.27
C HIS A 181 -18.99 0.27 8.02
N PRO A 182 -19.47 0.82 6.88
CA PRO A 182 -20.90 0.99 6.62
C PRO A 182 -21.66 -0.33 6.39
N ASP A 183 -20.98 -1.36 5.87
CA ASP A 183 -21.49 -2.74 5.83
C ASP A 183 -21.40 -3.38 7.22
N PRO A 184 -22.52 -3.79 7.85
CA PRO A 184 -22.52 -4.43 9.16
C PRO A 184 -21.82 -5.81 9.19
N ASP A 185 -21.65 -6.47 8.04
CA ASP A 185 -20.91 -7.73 7.93
C ASP A 185 -19.39 -7.51 7.99
N GLN A 186 -18.92 -6.29 7.70
CA GLN A 186 -17.52 -5.89 7.81
C GLN A 186 -17.23 -5.35 9.22
N ARG A 187 -16.18 -5.88 9.83
CA ARG A 187 -15.92 -5.70 11.27
C ARG A 187 -14.93 -4.59 11.61
N GLU A 188 -14.40 -3.89 10.60
CA GLU A 188 -13.47 -2.79 10.81
C GLU A 188 -14.11 -1.63 11.56
N ARG A 189 -13.65 -1.45 12.80
CA ARG A 189 -14.09 -0.38 13.69
C ARG A 189 -12.91 0.07 14.54
N TYR A 190 -12.58 1.34 14.43
CA TYR A 190 -11.45 1.92 15.16
C TYR A 190 -11.66 3.42 15.37
N SER A 191 -10.89 3.97 16.28
CA SER A 191 -10.78 5.38 16.57
C SER A 191 -9.38 5.88 16.24
N ILE A 192 -9.26 7.15 15.86
CA ILE A 192 -7.98 7.74 15.50
C ILE A 192 -7.36 8.39 16.74
N LEU A 193 -6.09 8.06 16.97
CA LEU A 193 -5.21 8.75 17.89
C LEU A 193 -4.26 9.64 17.09
N ALA A 194 -4.53 10.94 17.06
CA ALA A 194 -3.65 11.94 16.46
C ALA A 194 -3.10 12.87 17.54
N MET A 195 -1.81 12.74 17.86
CA MET A 195 -1.18 13.57 18.88
C MET A 195 -0.95 15.02 18.40
N PRO A 196 -0.83 16.00 19.32
CA PRO A 196 -0.70 17.41 18.96
C PRO A 196 0.49 17.77 18.06
N HIS A 197 1.55 16.96 18.06
CA HIS A 197 2.73 17.13 17.19
C HIS A 197 2.84 16.05 16.12
N ALA A 198 1.81 15.21 15.95
CA ALA A 198 1.80 14.23 14.88
C ALA A 198 1.94 14.93 13.54
N PRO A 199 2.56 14.27 12.53
CA PRO A 199 2.61 14.81 11.18
C PRO A 199 1.23 15.33 10.82
N LYS A 200 1.13 16.65 10.71
CA LYS A 200 -0.16 17.25 10.46
C LYS A 200 -0.61 16.72 9.13
N ARG A 201 -1.89 16.40 9.05
CA ARG A 201 -2.61 16.31 7.79
C ARG A 201 -2.71 17.74 7.25
N ASP A 202 -1.57 18.34 6.89
CA ASP A 202 -1.44 19.75 6.46
C ASP A 202 -2.13 20.00 5.11
N HIS A 203 -2.66 18.93 4.48
CA HIS A 203 -3.71 19.06 3.49
C HIS A 203 -4.99 19.55 4.16
N VAL A 204 -5.66 20.55 3.55
CA VAL A 204 -6.99 20.99 3.99
C VAL A 204 -7.85 19.76 4.29
N PRO A 205 -8.40 19.60 5.52
CA PRO A 205 -9.13 18.40 5.88
C PRO A 205 -10.21 18.12 4.85
N VAL A 206 -10.20 16.93 4.26
CA VAL A 206 -11.26 16.50 3.36
C VAL A 206 -12.47 16.17 4.23
N THR A 207 -13.55 16.92 4.03
CA THR A 207 -14.81 16.63 4.68
C THR A 207 -15.43 15.36 4.09
N ALA A 208 -16.29 14.67 4.86
CA ALA A 208 -17.01 13.51 4.35
C ALA A 208 -17.87 13.84 3.11
N GLU A 209 -18.39 15.07 3.03
CA GLU A 209 -19.15 15.55 1.87
C GLU A 209 -18.26 15.66 0.62
N GLU A 210 -17.05 16.20 0.75
CA GLU A 210 -16.08 16.29 -0.35
C GLU A 210 -15.65 14.90 -0.81
N ALA A 211 -15.29 14.00 0.12
CA ALA A 211 -14.94 12.62 -0.20
C ALA A 211 -16.06 11.90 -0.96
N ASN A 212 -17.30 12.00 -0.47
CA ASN A 212 -18.47 11.42 -1.12
C ASN A 212 -18.76 12.03 -2.49
N THR A 213 -18.53 13.34 -2.64
CA THR A 213 -18.69 14.02 -3.93
C THR A 213 -17.69 13.50 -4.95
N THR A 214 -16.41 13.38 -4.57
CA THR A 214 -15.37 12.83 -5.46
C THR A 214 -15.65 11.36 -5.82
N LEU A 215 -16.11 10.54 -4.88
CA LEU A 215 -16.53 9.17 -5.15
C LEU A 215 -17.76 9.10 -6.08
N ALA A 216 -18.71 10.03 -5.96
CA ALA A 216 -19.84 10.11 -6.88
C ALA A 216 -19.40 10.51 -8.31
N GLU A 217 -18.37 11.36 -8.44
CA GLU A 217 -17.77 11.69 -9.74
C GLU A 217 -17.08 10.50 -10.41
N LEU A 218 -16.49 9.60 -9.62
CA LEU A 218 -15.94 8.30 -10.05
C LEU A 218 -17.03 7.41 -10.63
N GLN A 219 -18.14 7.25 -9.91
CA GLN A 219 -19.27 6.44 -10.38
C GLN A 219 -19.91 7.02 -11.65
N GLN A 220 -19.78 8.33 -11.87
CA GLN A 220 -20.32 9.03 -13.04
C GLN A 220 -19.30 9.19 -14.18
N GLY A 221 -18.04 8.79 -14.00
CA GLY A 221 -17.01 8.83 -15.04
C GLY A 221 -16.61 10.24 -15.50
N LYS A 222 -16.82 11.29 -14.70
CA LYS A 222 -16.66 12.70 -15.14
C LYS A 222 -15.21 13.17 -15.14
N ARG A 223 -14.52 12.97 -14.02
CA ARG A 223 -13.11 13.32 -13.79
C ARG A 223 -12.31 12.14 -13.29
N PHE A 224 -13.00 11.11 -12.83
CA PHE A 224 -12.42 9.89 -12.35
C PHE A 224 -13.06 8.75 -13.13
N ILE A 225 -12.25 8.02 -13.88
CA ILE A 225 -12.73 7.14 -14.94
C ILE A 225 -12.21 5.72 -14.70
N GLU A 226 -13.13 4.77 -14.56
CA GLU A 226 -12.79 3.35 -14.57
C GLU A 226 -12.42 2.90 -15.99
N ARG A 227 -11.32 2.17 -16.09
CA ARG A 227 -10.77 1.64 -17.33
C ARG A 227 -10.25 0.22 -17.10
N LYS A 228 -10.13 -0.51 -18.21
CA LYS A 228 -9.61 -1.87 -18.26
C LYS A 228 -8.64 -1.99 -19.41
N ILE A 229 -7.57 -2.73 -19.21
CA ILE A 229 -6.63 -3.14 -20.25
C ILE A 229 -6.53 -4.66 -20.24
N ASP A 230 -6.63 -5.25 -21.43
CA ASP A 230 -6.48 -6.69 -21.65
C ASP A 230 -5.07 -6.97 -22.18
N PHE A 231 -4.24 -7.62 -21.35
CA PHE A 231 -2.87 -7.98 -21.67
C PHE A 231 -2.77 -9.32 -22.44
N SER A 232 -3.86 -9.96 -22.85
CA SER A 232 -3.83 -11.25 -23.55
C SER A 232 -3.39 -11.20 -25.03
N ARG A 233 -3.01 -10.02 -25.56
CA ARG A 233 -2.71 -9.82 -26.99
C ARG A 233 -1.32 -10.34 -27.37
N GLU A 234 -1.13 -10.87 -28.58
CA GLU A 234 0.15 -11.43 -29.06
C GLU A 234 1.36 -10.47 -29.03
N GLU A 235 1.12 -9.15 -29.02
CA GLU A 235 2.17 -8.12 -29.02
C GLU A 235 2.62 -7.68 -27.60
N SER A 236 2.01 -8.25 -26.55
CA SER A 236 2.39 -7.99 -25.15
C SER A 236 3.71 -8.68 -24.80
N VAL A 237 4.50 -8.07 -23.92
CA VAL A 237 5.89 -8.43 -23.67
C VAL A 237 6.02 -9.81 -23.05
N ASN A 238 5.13 -10.25 -22.14
CA ASN A 238 4.99 -11.66 -21.77
C ASN A 238 3.83 -11.96 -20.78
N PRO A 239 2.54 -11.93 -21.18
CA PRO A 239 1.42 -12.27 -20.31
C PRO A 239 1.41 -13.76 -19.94
N GLN A 240 2.16 -14.58 -20.68
CA GLN A 240 2.17 -16.03 -20.52
C GLN A 240 2.70 -16.49 -19.16
N HIS A 241 3.41 -15.66 -18.39
CA HIS A 241 4.07 -16.11 -17.15
C HIS A 241 3.41 -15.62 -15.85
N LEU A 242 2.67 -14.50 -15.85
CA LEU A 242 2.08 -13.98 -14.61
C LEU A 242 0.83 -14.77 -14.15
N TYR A 243 0.11 -15.39 -15.09
CA TYR A 243 -1.18 -16.02 -14.79
C TYR A 243 -1.46 -17.31 -15.57
N GLN A 244 -0.44 -18.07 -15.94
CA GLN A 244 -0.67 -19.33 -16.63
C GLN A 244 -1.38 -20.31 -15.70
N ALA A 245 -2.63 -20.64 -16.03
CA ALA A 245 -3.29 -21.76 -15.40
C ALA A 245 -2.79 -23.07 -16.05
N GLU A 246 -2.14 -23.95 -15.29
CA GLU A 246 -1.76 -25.31 -15.72
C GLU A 246 -3.00 -26.13 -16.13
N SER A 247 -4.14 -25.87 -15.49
CA SER A 247 -5.44 -26.39 -15.89
C SER A 247 -6.60 -25.59 -15.29
N VAL A 248 -7.75 -25.62 -15.96
CA VAL A 248 -9.04 -25.19 -15.39
C VAL A 248 -9.85 -26.43 -15.02
N ALA A 249 -10.10 -26.59 -13.73
CA ALA A 249 -10.98 -27.57 -13.11
C ALA A 249 -12.33 -26.93 -12.77
N TYR A 250 -13.36 -27.77 -12.62
CA TYR A 250 -14.69 -27.32 -12.22
C TYR A 250 -15.32 -28.27 -11.21
N MET A 251 -16.28 -27.76 -10.44
CA MET A 251 -17.08 -28.55 -9.52
C MET A 251 -18.48 -27.95 -9.32
N PHE A 252 -19.41 -28.78 -8.86
CA PHE A 252 -20.77 -28.36 -8.50
C PHE A 252 -21.02 -28.75 -7.04
N CYS A 253 -21.56 -27.81 -6.26
CA CYS A 253 -21.90 -27.99 -4.85
C CYS A 253 -23.37 -27.66 -4.62
N ASP A 254 -23.99 -28.30 -3.64
CA ASP A 254 -25.40 -28.05 -3.33
C ASP A 254 -25.59 -26.95 -2.26
N ASN A 255 -24.53 -26.56 -1.56
CA ASN A 255 -24.54 -25.48 -0.56
C ASN A 255 -23.14 -24.89 -0.32
N LEU A 256 -23.12 -23.78 0.43
CA LEU A 256 -21.93 -22.99 0.75
C LEU A 256 -20.90 -23.76 1.59
N ASP A 257 -21.34 -24.53 2.59
CA ASP A 257 -20.45 -25.24 3.51
C ASP A 257 -19.70 -26.38 2.83
N GLU A 258 -20.36 -27.08 1.90
CA GLU A 258 -19.76 -28.09 1.04
C GLU A 258 -18.72 -27.47 0.10
N MET A 259 -19.06 -26.32 -0.50
CA MET A 259 -18.16 -25.58 -1.35
C MET A 259 -16.86 -25.18 -0.64
N ILE A 260 -16.95 -24.65 0.58
CA ILE A 260 -15.77 -24.29 1.39
C ILE A 260 -14.88 -25.51 1.66
N LYS A 261 -15.49 -26.63 2.09
CA LYS A 261 -14.75 -27.85 2.45
C LYS A 261 -14.03 -28.47 1.26
N GLU A 262 -14.69 -28.51 0.11
CA GLU A 262 -14.08 -29.08 -1.10
C GLU A 262 -13.04 -28.15 -1.70
N PHE A 263 -13.22 -26.84 -1.59
CA PHE A 263 -12.20 -25.85 -1.95
C PHE A 263 -10.91 -26.05 -1.15
N ASP A 264 -11.01 -26.17 0.17
CA ASP A 264 -9.86 -26.40 1.06
C ASP A 264 -9.13 -27.70 0.72
N LYS A 265 -9.87 -28.78 0.43
CA LYS A 265 -9.28 -30.05 -0.01
C LYS A 265 -8.60 -29.92 -1.36
N TRP A 266 -9.19 -29.20 -2.29
CA TRP A 266 -8.63 -28.98 -3.62
C TRP A 266 -7.35 -28.14 -3.53
N GLY A 267 -7.34 -27.05 -2.77
CA GLY A 267 -6.15 -26.21 -2.56
C GLY A 267 -5.00 -27.00 -1.93
N ALA A 268 -5.29 -27.82 -0.92
CA ALA A 268 -4.28 -28.68 -0.30
C ALA A 268 -3.67 -29.71 -1.26
N ARG A 269 -4.46 -30.27 -2.18
CA ARG A 269 -4.01 -31.28 -3.18
C ARG A 269 -3.23 -30.67 -4.33
N ASN A 270 -3.66 -29.49 -4.77
CA ASN A 270 -3.05 -28.82 -5.91
C ASN A 270 -1.96 -27.86 -5.47
N LYS A 271 -1.43 -28.04 -4.23
CA LYS A 271 -0.45 -27.17 -3.57
C LYS A 271 0.50 -26.54 -4.57
N GLY A 272 1.63 -27.09 -4.95
CA GLY A 272 2.59 -26.36 -5.77
C GLY A 272 2.29 -26.18 -7.27
N THR A 273 1.05 -25.91 -7.70
CA THR A 273 0.64 -25.91 -9.13
C THR A 273 -0.20 -24.70 -9.47
N HIS A 274 -0.18 -24.18 -10.70
CA HIS A 274 -1.03 -23.04 -11.08
C HIS A 274 -2.41 -23.46 -11.62
N ASN A 275 -3.25 -24.16 -10.86
CA ASN A 275 -4.58 -24.56 -11.38
C ASN A 275 -5.67 -23.53 -11.03
N ILE A 276 -6.76 -23.53 -11.79
CA ILE A 276 -7.97 -22.75 -11.50
C ILE A 276 -9.12 -23.71 -11.22
N LEU A 277 -9.95 -23.39 -10.23
CA LEU A 277 -11.18 -24.12 -9.92
C LEU A 277 -12.39 -23.20 -10.08
N LEU A 278 -13.33 -23.59 -10.93
CA LEU A 278 -14.65 -22.96 -11.06
C LEU A 278 -15.69 -23.77 -10.28
N ILE A 279 -16.40 -23.16 -9.34
CA ILE A 279 -17.38 -23.84 -8.50
C ILE A 279 -18.77 -23.28 -8.76
N LYS A 280 -19.75 -24.12 -9.11
CA LYS A 280 -21.17 -23.71 -9.18
C LYS A 280 -21.91 -24.13 -7.92
N ASN A 281 -22.59 -23.19 -7.29
CA ASN A 281 -23.61 -23.47 -6.29
C ASN A 281 -24.95 -23.77 -6.99
N ARG A 282 -25.44 -25.01 -6.87
CA ARG A 282 -26.69 -25.45 -7.51
C ARG A 282 -27.94 -24.89 -6.85
N ALA A 283 -27.88 -24.50 -5.58
CA ALA A 283 -29.04 -24.01 -4.85
C ALA A 283 -29.46 -22.60 -5.29
N ASN A 284 -28.49 -21.74 -5.61
CA ASN A 284 -28.74 -20.35 -6.02
C ASN A 284 -28.24 -20.02 -7.44
N GLY A 285 -27.52 -20.94 -8.09
CA GLY A 285 -27.01 -20.77 -9.45
C GLY A 285 -25.73 -19.94 -9.56
N GLU A 286 -25.15 -19.50 -8.43
CA GLU A 286 -23.96 -18.65 -8.41
C GLU A 286 -22.68 -19.43 -8.73
N TRP A 287 -21.70 -18.74 -9.30
CA TRP A 287 -20.38 -19.28 -9.64
C TRP A 287 -19.29 -18.63 -8.77
N ALA A 288 -18.32 -19.43 -8.32
CA ALA A 288 -17.12 -19.01 -7.61
C ALA A 288 -15.85 -19.47 -8.38
N ILE A 289 -14.74 -18.76 -8.19
CA ILE A 289 -13.44 -19.07 -8.77
C ILE A 289 -12.42 -19.18 -7.65
N GLY A 290 -11.48 -20.11 -7.77
CA GLY A 290 -10.26 -20.10 -6.97
C GLY A 290 -9.08 -20.66 -7.72
N ARG A 291 -7.89 -20.56 -7.12
CA ARG A 291 -6.61 -20.88 -7.77
C ARG A 291 -5.70 -21.66 -6.82
N SER A 292 -4.81 -22.50 -7.35
CA SER A 292 -3.73 -23.17 -6.61
C SER A 292 -2.37 -22.55 -7.00
N GLU A 293 -1.31 -22.74 -6.20
CA GLU A 293 -0.04 -21.98 -6.39
C GLU A 293 1.27 -22.78 -6.13
N PRO A 294 2.28 -22.75 -7.02
CA PRO A 294 3.65 -23.17 -6.71
C PRO A 294 4.36 -22.22 -5.76
N GLU A 295 4.89 -22.80 -4.68
CA GLU A 295 5.93 -22.25 -3.82
C GLU A 295 5.57 -20.99 -3.01
N LEU A 296 4.74 -21.18 -1.98
CA LEU A 296 4.77 -20.39 -0.73
C LEU A 296 4.71 -21.29 0.50
N LEU A 297 5.34 -22.47 0.39
CA LEU A 297 5.20 -23.55 1.36
C LEU A 297 6.56 -24.12 1.69
N SER A 298 7.44 -23.23 2.17
CA SER A 298 8.31 -23.67 3.23
C SER A 298 7.43 -23.92 4.47
N ASP A 299 7.75 -24.95 5.26
CA ASP A 299 6.97 -25.31 6.46
C ASP A 299 6.91 -24.19 7.54
N ASP A 300 7.55 -23.04 7.28
CA ASP A 300 7.62 -21.86 8.14
C ASP A 300 6.62 -20.73 7.77
N ASP A 301 5.91 -20.81 6.63
CA ASP A 301 4.95 -19.78 6.14
C ASP A 301 3.53 -19.92 6.72
N TYR A 302 3.40 -20.43 7.95
CA TYR A 302 2.12 -20.59 8.63
C TYR A 302 1.55 -19.26 9.15
N TYR A 303 1.34 -18.26 8.27
CA TYR A 303 0.51 -17.09 8.58
C TYR A 303 -0.94 -17.43 8.29
N ALA A 304 -1.52 -18.15 9.24
CA ALA A 304 -2.94 -18.06 9.43
C ALA A 304 -3.23 -16.74 10.17
N GLY A 305 -3.41 -15.66 9.41
CA GLY A 305 -4.48 -14.73 9.76
C GLY A 305 -5.80 -15.48 9.63
N PRO A 306 -6.87 -15.06 10.30
CA PRO A 306 -8.18 -15.55 9.95
C PRO A 306 -8.38 -15.26 8.47
N ILE A 307 -8.50 -16.36 7.74
CA ILE A 307 -9.31 -16.73 6.57
C ILE A 307 -10.26 -15.67 5.94
N ALA A 308 -10.46 -14.50 6.57
CA ALA A 308 -11.27 -13.38 6.12
C ALA A 308 -10.50 -12.31 5.30
N GLU A 309 -9.22 -12.01 5.54
CA GLU A 309 -8.56 -10.87 4.87
C GLU A 309 -7.80 -11.24 3.59
N CYS A 310 -7.40 -12.50 3.44
CA CYS A 310 -7.17 -13.08 2.13
C CYS A 310 -8.51 -13.60 1.63
N ASN A 311 -9.39 -12.68 1.19
CA ASN A 311 -10.73 -12.96 0.67
C ASN A 311 -10.84 -14.36 0.01
N ARG A 312 -11.23 -15.40 0.76
CA ARG A 312 -11.71 -16.70 0.24
C ARG A 312 -13.01 -16.55 -0.57
N TRP A 313 -13.42 -15.30 -0.74
CA TRP A 313 -14.58 -14.84 -1.43
C TRP A 313 -14.20 -13.53 -2.10
N THR A 314 -13.84 -13.57 -3.37
CA THR A 314 -14.61 -12.64 -4.21
C THR A 314 -16.03 -13.19 -4.13
N ARG A 315 -16.98 -12.45 -3.53
CA ARG A 315 -18.40 -12.66 -3.82
C ARG A 315 -18.52 -12.50 -5.34
N MET A 316 -18.32 -13.61 -6.05
CA MET A 316 -18.32 -13.67 -7.49
C MET A 316 -19.78 -13.58 -7.93
N GLN A 317 -20.29 -12.37 -8.04
CA GLN A 317 -20.71 -12.05 -9.39
C GLN A 317 -19.42 -12.00 -10.17
N GLY A 318 -19.08 -13.10 -10.86
CA GLY A 318 -17.93 -13.10 -11.74
C GLY A 318 -18.00 -11.86 -12.66
N PRO A 319 -16.88 -11.42 -13.21
CA PRO A 319 -16.90 -10.34 -14.18
C PRO A 319 -17.94 -10.67 -15.28
N PRO A 320 -18.67 -9.68 -15.83
CA PRO A 320 -19.82 -9.92 -16.70
C PRO A 320 -19.55 -10.89 -17.86
N ILE A 321 -18.33 -10.91 -18.38
CA ILE A 321 -17.85 -11.84 -19.40
C ILE A 321 -17.91 -13.29 -18.92
N LEU A 322 -17.35 -13.63 -17.75
CA LEU A 322 -17.37 -14.99 -17.20
C LEU A 322 -18.78 -15.42 -16.82
N VAL A 323 -19.56 -14.50 -16.22
CA VAL A 323 -20.94 -14.78 -15.83
C VAL A 323 -21.79 -15.08 -17.06
N ALA A 324 -21.62 -14.34 -18.16
CA ALA A 324 -22.31 -14.62 -19.40
C ALA A 324 -21.96 -16.03 -19.93
N SER A 325 -20.68 -16.36 -20.02
CA SER A 325 -20.21 -17.66 -20.53
C SER A 325 -20.60 -18.85 -19.65
N LEU A 326 -20.66 -18.66 -18.33
CA LEU A 326 -21.03 -19.71 -17.37
C LEU A 326 -22.53 -19.76 -17.05
N SER A 327 -23.32 -18.74 -17.43
CA SER A 327 -24.73 -18.60 -17.04
C SER A 327 -25.60 -19.79 -17.46
N HIS A 328 -25.25 -20.46 -18.56
CA HIS A 328 -26.00 -21.59 -19.11
C HIS A 328 -25.47 -22.97 -18.69
N ILE A 329 -24.33 -23.02 -18.00
CA ILE A 329 -23.64 -24.27 -17.66
C ILE A 329 -24.17 -24.82 -16.34
N ASN A 330 -24.83 -25.96 -16.35
CA ASN A 330 -25.45 -26.62 -15.18
C ASN A 330 -24.95 -28.06 -14.96
N THR A 331 -24.33 -28.68 -15.96
CA THR A 331 -23.77 -30.03 -15.85
C THR A 331 -22.28 -30.10 -16.23
N PRO A 332 -21.57 -31.14 -15.76
CA PRO A 332 -20.21 -31.44 -16.20
C PRO A 332 -20.06 -31.56 -17.73
N GLU A 333 -21.03 -32.16 -18.40
CA GLU A 333 -21.02 -32.36 -19.85
C GLU A 333 -21.15 -31.03 -20.60
N GLU A 334 -22.00 -30.12 -20.11
CA GLU A 334 -22.15 -28.78 -20.66
C GLU A 334 -20.86 -27.97 -20.48
N PHE A 335 -20.19 -28.09 -19.33
CA PHE A 335 -18.90 -27.45 -19.10
C PHE A 335 -17.86 -27.92 -20.11
N GLU A 336 -17.74 -29.24 -20.30
CA GLU A 336 -16.73 -29.81 -21.20
C GLU A 336 -16.97 -29.40 -22.67
N GLN A 337 -18.23 -29.27 -23.08
CA GLN A 337 -18.57 -28.73 -24.41
C GLN A 337 -18.11 -27.28 -24.64
N HIS A 338 -18.02 -26.49 -23.57
CA HIS A 338 -17.66 -25.07 -23.61
C HIS A 338 -16.26 -24.78 -23.03
N ARG A 339 -15.49 -25.82 -22.66
CA ARG A 339 -14.20 -25.72 -21.96
C ARG A 339 -13.27 -24.68 -22.60
N SER A 340 -13.05 -24.75 -23.91
CA SER A 340 -12.12 -23.84 -24.59
C SER A 340 -12.57 -22.38 -24.63
N ALA A 341 -13.88 -22.10 -24.58
CA ALA A 341 -14.39 -20.75 -24.46
C ALA A 341 -14.20 -20.22 -23.03
N ILE A 342 -14.50 -21.06 -22.04
CA ILE A 342 -14.31 -20.77 -20.62
C ILE A 342 -12.83 -20.53 -20.30
N GLU A 343 -11.93 -21.39 -20.78
CA GLU A 343 -10.47 -21.24 -20.59
C GLU A 343 -9.95 -19.93 -21.20
N ARG A 344 -10.50 -19.52 -22.35
CA ARG A 344 -10.16 -18.24 -22.99
C ARG A 344 -10.66 -17.06 -22.16
N ASP A 345 -11.91 -17.08 -21.72
CA ASP A 345 -12.48 -16.01 -20.91
C ASP A 345 -11.78 -15.90 -19.56
N VAL A 346 -11.46 -17.03 -18.94
CA VAL A 346 -10.62 -17.09 -17.75
C VAL A 346 -9.27 -16.45 -18.07
N ALA A 347 -8.56 -16.85 -19.12
CA ALA A 347 -7.29 -16.23 -19.49
C ALA A 347 -7.39 -14.71 -19.73
N THR A 348 -8.44 -14.22 -20.39
CA THR A 348 -8.68 -12.77 -20.53
C THR A 348 -8.84 -12.11 -19.17
N LEU A 349 -9.55 -12.70 -18.23
CA LEU A 349 -9.78 -12.12 -16.90
C LEU A 349 -8.56 -12.17 -16.00
N LEU A 350 -7.77 -13.23 -16.12
CA LEU A 350 -6.48 -13.34 -15.46
C LEU A 350 -5.52 -12.25 -15.92
N ASN A 351 -5.61 -11.87 -17.20
CA ASN A 351 -4.73 -10.90 -17.84
C ASN A 351 -5.40 -9.52 -18.03
N GLU A 352 -6.62 -9.31 -17.54
CA GLU A 352 -7.29 -8.02 -17.56
C GLU A 352 -6.93 -7.27 -16.29
N ARG A 353 -6.45 -6.03 -16.45
CA ARG A 353 -6.22 -5.14 -15.32
C ARG A 353 -7.21 -4.00 -15.36
N GLN A 354 -8.02 -3.93 -14.30
CA GLN A 354 -8.79 -2.73 -14.00
C GLN A 354 -7.87 -1.67 -13.40
N TYR A 355 -8.10 -0.42 -13.78
CA TYR A 355 -7.45 0.73 -13.17
C TYR A 355 -8.39 1.93 -13.23
N TYR A 356 -8.12 2.90 -12.38
CA TYR A 356 -8.88 4.13 -12.33
C TYR A 356 -8.01 5.33 -12.63
N VAL A 357 -8.55 6.28 -13.38
CA VAL A 357 -7.82 7.47 -13.80
C VAL A 357 -8.46 8.70 -13.20
N TYR A 358 -7.73 9.42 -12.36
CA TYR A 358 -8.06 10.74 -11.90
C TYR A 358 -7.46 11.80 -12.84
N LEU A 359 -8.32 12.68 -13.33
CA LEU A 359 -7.96 13.83 -14.15
C LEU A 359 -8.10 15.12 -13.33
N PRO A 360 -7.13 16.05 -13.45
CA PRO A 360 -7.24 17.35 -12.81
C PRO A 360 -8.46 18.13 -13.36
N LYS A 361 -9.02 19.04 -12.56
CA LYS A 361 -10.29 19.74 -12.85
C LYS A 361 -10.39 20.37 -14.23
N ASP A 362 -9.29 20.90 -14.74
CA ASP A 362 -9.18 21.53 -16.05
C ASP A 362 -8.27 20.71 -16.99
N TYR A 363 -8.46 19.38 -17.02
CA TYR A 363 -7.70 18.52 -17.90
C TYR A 363 -7.90 18.89 -19.37
N ASP A 364 -6.81 19.19 -20.06
CA ASP A 364 -6.77 19.49 -21.49
C ASP A 364 -5.87 18.47 -22.22
N PRO A 365 -6.43 17.61 -23.09
CA PRO A 365 -5.67 16.61 -23.85
C PRO A 365 -4.67 17.23 -24.85
N HIS A 366 -4.68 18.56 -25.03
CA HIS A 366 -3.77 19.29 -25.90
C HIS A 366 -2.86 20.27 -25.14
N ARG A 367 -2.89 20.27 -23.80
CA ARG A 367 -2.05 21.12 -22.96
C ARG A 367 -0.56 20.94 -23.30
N GLN A 368 0.16 22.05 -23.29
CA GLN A 368 1.62 22.08 -23.32
C GLN A 368 2.16 22.88 -22.11
N PRO A 369 3.08 22.30 -21.30
CA PRO A 369 3.61 20.94 -21.39
C PRO A 369 2.57 19.86 -21.01
N PRO A 370 2.78 18.58 -21.37
CA PRO A 370 1.97 17.47 -20.89
C PRO A 370 1.93 17.37 -19.36
N TYR A 371 0.97 16.62 -18.83
CA TYR A 371 0.83 16.43 -17.37
C TYR A 371 1.85 15.40 -16.85
N PRO A 372 2.38 15.57 -15.63
CA PRO A 372 3.05 14.48 -14.92
C PRO A 372 2.09 13.30 -14.73
N LEU A 373 2.64 12.08 -14.71
CA LEU A 373 1.92 10.84 -14.47
C LEU A 373 2.28 10.29 -13.09
N ILE A 374 1.28 9.97 -12.27
CA ILE A 374 1.46 9.27 -11.00
C ILE A 374 0.76 7.91 -11.11
N LEU A 375 1.52 6.82 -11.00
CA LEU A 375 1.01 5.45 -10.93
C LEU A 375 0.97 4.98 -9.48
N GLN A 376 -0.22 4.91 -8.89
CA GLN A 376 -0.47 4.39 -7.55
C GLN A 376 -0.83 2.91 -7.61
N LEU A 377 0.09 2.07 -7.16
CA LEU A 377 -0.16 0.65 -6.91
C LEU A 377 -1.04 0.46 -5.67
N ASP A 378 -1.74 -0.67 -5.57
CA ASP A 378 -2.88 -0.84 -4.64
C ASP A 378 -3.93 0.26 -4.75
N GLY A 379 -4.12 0.80 -5.96
CA GLY A 379 -4.89 2.01 -6.16
C GLY A 379 -6.32 1.96 -5.64
N GLY A 380 -6.96 0.79 -5.59
CA GLY A 380 -8.30 0.61 -5.01
C GLY A 380 -8.37 1.09 -3.55
N GLN A 381 -7.40 0.71 -2.72
CA GLN A 381 -7.35 1.10 -1.31
C GLN A 381 -7.19 2.62 -1.16
N TYR A 382 -6.39 3.24 -2.01
CA TYR A 382 -6.16 4.68 -1.98
C TYR A 382 -7.41 5.47 -2.42
N VAL A 383 -8.21 4.92 -3.33
CA VAL A 383 -9.51 5.48 -3.70
C VAL A 383 -10.46 5.45 -2.51
N ASP A 384 -10.54 4.33 -1.80
CA ASP A 384 -11.40 4.16 -0.63
C ASP A 384 -10.98 5.06 0.54
N LEU A 385 -9.67 5.37 0.64
CA LEU A 385 -9.12 6.37 1.55
C LEU A 385 -9.34 7.82 1.11
N ALA A 386 -10.21 8.08 0.13
CA ALA A 386 -10.51 9.42 -0.38
C ALA A 386 -9.28 10.22 -0.85
N MET A 387 -8.19 9.54 -1.23
CA MET A 387 -6.98 10.18 -1.78
C MET A 387 -7.26 11.04 -3.03
N PRO A 388 -8.22 10.69 -3.91
CA PRO A 388 -8.62 11.58 -5.00
C PRO A 388 -9.07 12.98 -4.54
N ALA A 389 -9.78 13.08 -3.41
CA ALA A 389 -10.19 14.38 -2.86
C ALA A 389 -9.00 15.14 -2.24
N ILE A 390 -8.03 14.42 -1.67
CA ILE A 390 -6.78 15.02 -1.18
C ILE A 390 -5.97 15.58 -2.35
N LEU A 391 -5.95 14.91 -3.51
CA LEU A 391 -5.29 15.43 -4.72
C LEU A 391 -5.87 16.76 -5.19
N ASP A 392 -7.20 16.94 -5.16
CA ASP A 392 -7.84 18.23 -5.44
C ASP A 392 -7.27 19.32 -4.52
N LYS A 393 -7.18 19.07 -3.21
CA LYS A 393 -6.63 20.04 -2.25
C LYS A 393 -5.16 20.36 -2.49
N LEU A 394 -4.33 19.35 -2.79
CA LEU A 394 -2.91 19.54 -3.07
C LEU A 394 -2.68 20.36 -4.35
N MET A 395 -3.49 20.12 -5.38
CA MET A 395 -3.41 20.86 -6.65
C MET A 395 -3.97 22.29 -6.50
N GLU A 396 -5.07 22.48 -5.78
CA GLU A 396 -5.67 23.79 -5.48
C GLU A 396 -4.73 24.66 -4.64
N ALA A 397 -4.02 24.06 -3.67
CA ALA A 397 -3.02 24.74 -2.86
C ALA A 397 -1.71 25.01 -3.61
N GLY A 398 -1.51 24.42 -4.79
CA GLY A 398 -0.25 24.49 -5.54
C GLY A 398 0.89 23.70 -4.93
N THR A 399 0.61 22.82 -3.95
CA THR A 399 1.60 21.92 -3.33
C THR A 399 2.15 20.92 -4.36
N ILE A 400 1.29 20.44 -5.26
CA ILE A 400 1.67 19.65 -6.44
C ILE A 400 1.08 20.31 -7.70
N PRO A 401 1.72 20.18 -8.87
CA PRO A 401 1.12 20.64 -10.12
C PRO A 401 -0.10 19.79 -10.50
N PRO A 402 -0.98 20.27 -11.39
CA PRO A 402 -1.96 19.40 -12.03
C PRO A 402 -1.27 18.17 -12.64
N ALA A 403 -1.76 16.98 -12.28
CA ALA A 403 -1.18 15.70 -12.68
C ALA A 403 -2.29 14.69 -13.02
N VAL A 404 -2.01 13.77 -13.93
CA VAL A 404 -2.87 12.60 -14.17
C VAL A 404 -2.44 11.51 -13.19
N VAL A 405 -3.39 11.00 -12.41
CA VAL A 405 -3.12 9.96 -11.41
C VAL A 405 -3.87 8.69 -11.78
N VAL A 406 -3.14 7.58 -11.84
CA VAL A 406 -3.65 6.27 -12.18
C VAL A 406 -3.59 5.39 -10.95
N PHE A 407 -4.76 5.08 -10.40
CA PHE A 407 -4.93 4.14 -9.31
C PHE A 407 -5.06 2.73 -9.90
N CYS A 408 -4.04 1.92 -9.68
CA CYS A 408 -3.86 0.59 -10.24
C CYS A 408 -4.01 -0.47 -9.12
N PRO A 409 -5.20 -1.07 -8.95
CA PRO A 409 -5.36 -2.27 -8.14
C PRO A 409 -4.46 -3.41 -8.63
N ALA A 410 -4.14 -4.35 -7.73
CA ALA A 410 -3.66 -5.67 -8.14
C ALA A 410 -4.73 -6.36 -9.01
N ALA A 411 -4.32 -7.00 -10.11
CA ALA A 411 -5.23 -7.69 -11.02
C ALA A 411 -5.52 -9.14 -10.57
N GLY A 412 -4.73 -9.65 -9.62
CA GLY A 412 -4.95 -10.92 -8.95
C GLY A 412 -4.23 -11.00 -7.61
N HIS A 413 -3.25 -11.91 -7.51
CA HIS A 413 -2.54 -12.18 -6.27
C HIS A 413 -1.47 -11.11 -6.04
N ARG A 414 -1.85 -10.09 -5.27
CA ARG A 414 -1.03 -8.93 -4.88
C ARG A 414 0.43 -9.29 -4.58
N THR A 415 0.69 -10.34 -3.80
CA THR A 415 2.05 -10.77 -3.42
C THR A 415 2.87 -11.29 -4.61
N VAL A 416 2.25 -12.02 -5.54
CA VAL A 416 2.94 -12.55 -6.74
C VAL A 416 3.31 -11.42 -7.69
N GLU A 417 2.43 -10.44 -7.87
CA GLU A 417 2.70 -9.26 -8.69
C GLU A 417 3.81 -8.40 -8.06
N TYR A 418 3.75 -8.17 -6.75
CA TYR A 418 4.54 -7.11 -6.12
C TYR A 418 5.87 -7.55 -5.51
N ASN A 419 6.10 -8.85 -5.27
CA ASN A 419 7.33 -9.35 -4.67
C ASN A 419 8.49 -9.41 -5.69
N CYS A 420 9.00 -8.24 -6.07
CA CYS A 420 10.10 -8.05 -7.04
C CYS A 420 9.96 -8.92 -8.31
N ASN A 421 8.74 -9.01 -8.85
CA ASN A 421 8.46 -9.83 -10.01
C ASN A 421 8.93 -9.12 -11.30
N ASP A 422 9.87 -9.72 -12.02
CA ASP A 422 10.43 -9.15 -13.25
C ASP A 422 9.36 -9.00 -14.33
N THR A 423 8.52 -10.01 -14.53
CA THR A 423 7.45 -9.98 -15.55
C THR A 423 6.42 -8.90 -15.26
N PHE A 424 6.03 -8.72 -13.99
CA PHE A 424 5.14 -7.63 -13.61
C PHE A 424 5.79 -6.27 -13.86
N THR A 425 7.07 -6.15 -13.54
CA THR A 425 7.87 -4.93 -13.71
C THR A 425 8.00 -4.53 -15.19
N GLU A 426 8.30 -5.50 -16.06
CA GLU A 426 8.35 -5.33 -17.52
C GLU A 426 6.98 -4.95 -18.08
N LEU A 427 5.92 -5.64 -17.67
CA LEU A 427 4.55 -5.34 -18.08
C LEU A 427 4.14 -3.90 -17.68
N LEU A 428 4.51 -3.44 -16.49
CA LEU A 428 4.25 -2.06 -16.08
C LEU A 428 4.97 -1.07 -17.00
N ALA A 429 6.27 -1.27 -17.21
CA ALA A 429 7.13 -0.34 -17.95
C ALA A 429 6.81 -0.29 -19.45
N ASP A 430 6.76 -1.45 -20.09
CA ASP A 430 6.71 -1.56 -21.55
C ASP A 430 5.28 -1.44 -22.08
N GLU A 431 4.31 -2.01 -21.37
CA GLU A 431 2.92 -2.08 -21.86
C GLU A 431 2.02 -1.07 -21.18
N PHE A 432 1.98 -1.08 -19.84
CA PHE A 432 0.97 -0.30 -19.12
C PHE A 432 1.26 1.20 -19.21
N ILE A 433 2.49 1.64 -18.98
CA ILE A 433 2.86 3.06 -19.13
C ILE A 433 2.74 3.52 -20.60
N SER A 434 3.13 2.69 -21.57
CA SER A 434 2.94 2.98 -22.99
C SER A 434 1.47 3.15 -23.35
N HIS A 435 0.60 2.29 -22.83
CA HIS A 435 -0.85 2.42 -22.97
C HIS A 435 -1.35 3.74 -22.38
N LEU A 436 -0.96 4.08 -21.15
CA LEU A 436 -1.36 5.33 -20.51
C LEU A 436 -0.93 6.57 -21.30
N ARG A 437 0.29 6.57 -21.85
CA ARG A 437 0.80 7.63 -22.74
C ARG A 437 0.03 7.74 -24.05
N SER A 438 -0.55 6.65 -24.55
CA SER A 438 -1.40 6.67 -25.75
C SER A 438 -2.81 7.22 -25.49
N GLN A 439 -3.31 7.07 -24.26
CA GLN A 439 -4.68 7.42 -23.89
C GLN A 439 -4.80 8.82 -23.30
N PHE A 440 -3.75 9.33 -22.66
CA PHE A 440 -3.76 10.60 -21.93
C PHE A 440 -2.55 11.47 -22.32
N ASN A 441 -2.76 12.78 -22.32
CA ASN A 441 -1.70 13.78 -22.50
C ASN A 441 -0.74 13.86 -21.30
N VAL A 442 0.04 12.81 -21.09
CA VAL A 442 1.05 12.72 -20.02
C VAL A 442 2.46 12.80 -20.58
N ALA A 443 3.41 13.24 -19.75
CA ALA A 443 4.80 13.35 -20.14
C ALA A 443 5.41 11.99 -20.49
N SER A 444 6.29 11.98 -21.49
CA SER A 444 6.96 10.77 -21.98
C SER A 444 8.29 10.47 -21.29
N ASP A 445 8.86 11.44 -20.58
CA ASP A 445 10.14 11.28 -19.89
C ASP A 445 9.97 10.72 -18.47
N ALA A 446 11.02 10.03 -18.00
CA ALA A 446 11.06 9.40 -16.68
C ALA A 446 10.88 10.42 -15.55
N GLY A 447 11.50 11.60 -15.69
CA GLY A 447 11.52 12.65 -14.66
C GLY A 447 10.13 13.18 -14.28
N HIS A 448 9.12 12.95 -15.12
CA HIS A 448 7.72 13.32 -14.86
C HIS A 448 6.79 12.12 -14.62
N THR A 449 7.35 10.93 -14.43
CA THR A 449 6.62 9.70 -14.10
C THR A 449 6.96 9.27 -12.68
N VAL A 450 5.94 9.19 -11.83
CA VAL A 450 6.03 8.75 -10.43
C VAL A 450 5.39 7.37 -10.30
N ILE A 451 6.06 6.42 -9.67
CA ILE A 451 5.46 5.17 -9.21
C ILE A 451 5.39 5.16 -7.68
N THR A 452 4.26 4.76 -7.12
CA THR A 452 4.02 4.84 -5.68
C THR A 452 3.21 3.66 -5.16
N GLY A 453 3.50 3.24 -3.92
CA GLY A 453 2.83 2.14 -3.25
C GLY A 453 3.22 2.05 -1.77
N ALA A 454 2.49 1.21 -1.03
CA ALA A 454 2.76 0.93 0.38
C ALA A 454 3.01 -0.56 0.63
N SER A 455 3.85 -0.90 1.61
CA SER A 455 4.16 -2.30 1.93
C SER A 455 4.74 -3.04 0.72
N CYS A 456 4.19 -4.20 0.33
CA CYS A 456 4.61 -4.92 -0.87
C CYS A 456 4.52 -4.07 -2.15
N SER A 457 3.52 -3.18 -2.30
CA SER A 457 3.48 -2.31 -3.47
C SER A 457 4.50 -1.18 -3.43
N GLY A 458 4.98 -0.79 -2.23
CA GLY A 458 6.14 0.07 -2.06
C GLY A 458 7.43 -0.62 -2.51
N GLU A 459 7.59 -1.91 -2.16
CA GLU A 459 8.68 -2.75 -2.66
C GLU A 459 8.65 -2.89 -4.19
N ALA A 460 7.47 -3.16 -4.77
CA ALA A 460 7.28 -3.21 -6.22
C ALA A 460 7.64 -1.88 -6.89
N ALA A 461 7.25 -0.74 -6.31
CA ALA A 461 7.56 0.59 -6.82
C ALA A 461 9.08 0.85 -6.83
N VAL A 462 9.78 0.52 -5.74
CA VAL A 462 11.25 0.59 -5.67
C VAL A 462 11.86 -0.31 -6.72
N TYR A 463 11.45 -1.57 -6.78
CA TYR A 463 12.02 -2.54 -7.71
C TYR A 463 11.82 -2.13 -9.18
N ALA A 464 10.62 -1.67 -9.53
CA ALA A 464 10.32 -1.21 -10.88
C ALA A 464 11.21 -0.06 -11.33
N ALA A 465 11.47 0.92 -10.46
CA ALA A 465 12.35 2.04 -10.79
C ALA A 465 13.84 1.67 -10.81
N LEU A 466 14.26 0.67 -10.03
CA LEU A 466 15.63 0.14 -10.14
C LEU A 466 15.86 -0.61 -11.46
N ARG A 467 14.81 -1.24 -12.00
CA ARG A 467 14.86 -2.01 -13.25
C ARG A 467 14.60 -1.17 -14.51
N HIS A 468 13.71 -0.19 -14.41
CA HIS A 468 13.29 0.69 -15.50
C HIS A 468 13.40 2.18 -15.13
N PRO A 469 14.60 2.67 -14.78
CA PRO A 469 14.80 4.08 -14.45
C PRO A 469 14.52 5.02 -15.63
N GLU A 470 14.55 4.52 -16.86
CA GLU A 470 14.16 5.21 -18.09
C GLU A 470 12.64 5.45 -18.21
N VAL A 471 11.84 4.76 -17.38
CA VAL A 471 10.38 4.92 -17.31
C VAL A 471 9.98 5.60 -16.01
N PHE A 472 10.55 5.20 -14.87
CA PHE A 472 10.18 5.68 -13.54
C PHE A 472 11.31 6.53 -12.94
N GLY A 473 11.22 7.85 -13.12
CA GLY A 473 12.20 8.79 -12.58
C GLY A 473 11.91 9.24 -11.15
N ASN A 474 10.75 8.90 -10.58
CA ASN A 474 10.43 9.21 -9.19
C ASN A 474 9.68 8.05 -8.53
N VAL A 475 10.01 7.79 -7.27
CA VAL A 475 9.43 6.72 -6.47
C VAL A 475 8.92 7.29 -5.15
N VAL A 476 7.72 6.88 -4.74
CA VAL A 476 7.24 7.03 -3.37
C VAL A 476 6.97 5.66 -2.79
N SER A 477 7.80 5.22 -1.84
CA SER A 477 7.66 3.94 -1.16
C SER A 477 7.31 4.16 0.31
N GLN A 478 6.06 3.89 0.67
CA GLN A 478 5.58 4.01 2.04
C GLN A 478 5.71 2.67 2.76
N SER A 479 6.49 2.62 3.84
CA SER A 479 6.69 1.38 4.59
C SER A 479 7.04 0.18 3.71
N GLY A 480 7.97 0.34 2.75
CA GLY A 480 8.22 -0.66 1.70
C GLY A 480 8.68 -2.00 2.26
N ALA A 481 8.12 -3.12 1.77
CA ALA A 481 8.37 -4.48 2.29
C ALA A 481 9.71 -5.11 1.87
N LEU A 482 10.78 -4.31 1.85
CA LEU A 482 12.08 -4.64 1.26
C LEU A 482 12.80 -5.81 1.92
N GLN A 483 12.33 -6.27 3.09
CA GLN A 483 12.87 -7.45 3.77
C GLN A 483 12.68 -8.74 2.99
N PHE A 484 11.61 -8.86 2.19
CA PHE A 484 11.22 -10.13 1.58
C PHE A 484 12.06 -10.47 0.35
N SER A 485 12.40 -9.46 -0.45
CA SER A 485 13.32 -9.61 -1.58
C SER A 485 14.64 -8.85 -1.37
N ARG A 486 15.16 -8.85 -0.13
CA ARG A 486 16.34 -8.05 0.26
C ARG A 486 17.53 -8.25 -0.66
N GLU A 487 17.87 -9.49 -0.99
CA GLU A 487 19.00 -9.83 -1.87
C GLU A 487 18.75 -9.34 -3.29
N LYS A 488 17.55 -9.56 -3.83
CA LYS A 488 17.19 -9.18 -5.20
C LYS A 488 17.16 -7.65 -5.38
N ILE A 489 16.64 -6.92 -4.39
CA ILE A 489 16.67 -5.45 -4.35
C ILE A 489 18.09 -4.95 -4.23
N ALA A 490 18.92 -5.57 -3.38
CA ALA A 490 20.32 -5.19 -3.23
C ALA A 490 21.12 -5.34 -4.53
N GLU A 491 20.90 -6.42 -5.27
CA GLU A 491 21.52 -6.66 -6.56
C GLU A 491 21.06 -5.63 -7.60
N ALA A 492 19.74 -5.44 -7.75
CA ALA A 492 19.18 -4.44 -8.66
C ALA A 492 19.67 -3.03 -8.35
N PHE A 493 19.74 -2.66 -7.06
CA PHE A 493 20.26 -1.38 -6.62
C PHE A 493 21.73 -1.18 -6.97
N THR A 494 22.56 -2.22 -6.80
CA THR A 494 23.99 -2.13 -7.14
C THR A 494 24.18 -1.89 -8.63
N HIS A 495 23.39 -2.54 -9.49
CA HIS A 495 23.41 -2.33 -10.93
C HIS A 495 22.93 -0.92 -11.31
N PHE A 496 21.80 -0.49 -10.74
CA PHE A 496 21.23 0.84 -10.93
C PHE A 496 22.23 1.95 -10.55
N ALA A 497 22.83 1.86 -9.36
CA ALA A 497 23.69 2.92 -8.82
C ALA A 497 25.01 3.07 -9.59
N GLN A 498 25.46 2.04 -10.32
CA GLN A 498 26.63 2.11 -11.20
C GLN A 498 26.38 2.91 -12.49
N GLN A 499 25.12 3.12 -12.86
CA GLN A 499 24.74 3.76 -14.11
C GLN A 499 24.39 5.25 -13.97
N HIS A 500 24.39 5.79 -12.73
CA HIS A 500 24.15 7.21 -12.43
C HIS A 500 22.85 7.77 -13.04
N HIS A 501 21.72 7.25 -12.58
CA HIS A 501 20.39 7.74 -12.98
C HIS A 501 19.91 8.88 -12.07
N ASP A 502 19.10 9.78 -12.62
CA ASP A 502 18.50 10.91 -11.87
C ASP A 502 17.22 10.51 -11.10
N THR A 503 16.95 9.22 -10.93
CA THR A 503 15.76 8.72 -10.24
C THR A 503 15.75 9.18 -8.79
N HIS A 504 14.64 9.79 -8.36
CA HIS A 504 14.44 10.26 -7.00
C HIS A 504 13.62 9.26 -6.17
N PHE A 505 14.21 8.72 -5.11
CA PHE A 505 13.53 7.81 -4.19
C PHE A 505 13.06 8.55 -2.93
N VAL A 506 11.75 8.75 -2.80
CA VAL A 506 11.13 9.22 -1.55
C VAL A 506 10.60 8.01 -0.79
N MET A 507 11.14 7.77 0.39
CA MET A 507 10.85 6.58 1.18
C MET A 507 10.45 6.96 2.60
N ASP A 508 9.52 6.22 3.18
CA ASP A 508 9.21 6.33 4.60
C ASP A 508 9.01 4.96 5.27
N ALA A 509 9.06 4.94 6.60
CA ALA A 509 8.63 3.81 7.41
C ALA A 509 8.20 4.29 8.81
N GLY A 510 7.25 3.58 9.41
CA GLY A 510 6.82 3.81 10.77
C GLY A 510 7.81 3.24 11.80
N SER A 511 8.09 4.00 12.85
CA SER A 511 9.03 3.61 13.91
C SER A 511 8.60 2.37 14.71
N TYR A 512 7.30 2.04 14.70
CA TYR A 512 6.75 0.85 15.33
C TYR A 512 6.62 -0.36 14.40
N GLU A 513 7.11 -0.27 13.15
CA GLU A 513 7.09 -1.38 12.20
C GLU A 513 8.24 -2.38 12.44
N THR A 514 8.39 -2.77 13.70
CA THR A 514 9.38 -3.72 14.18
C THR A 514 8.75 -5.10 14.37
N GLY A 515 9.44 -6.16 13.94
CA GLY A 515 9.06 -7.53 14.28
C GLY A 515 7.81 -8.04 13.57
N LEU A 516 7.65 -7.72 12.29
CA LEU A 516 6.62 -8.35 11.49
C LEU A 516 7.07 -9.78 11.25
N PHE A 517 6.20 -10.77 11.40
CA PHE A 517 6.50 -12.19 11.13
C PHE A 517 7.46 -12.87 12.14
N ASP A 518 8.48 -12.15 12.65
CA ASP A 518 9.47 -12.63 13.64
C ASP A 518 10.29 -11.43 14.18
N GLU A 519 10.88 -11.52 15.39
CA GLU A 519 11.84 -10.54 15.90
C GLU A 519 13.05 -10.32 14.95
N SER A 520 13.22 -11.18 13.94
CA SER A 520 14.25 -11.11 12.90
C SER A 520 13.87 -10.30 11.65
N VAL A 521 12.61 -9.90 11.47
CA VAL A 521 12.11 -9.25 10.24
C VAL A 521 11.41 -7.93 10.58
N SER A 522 12.07 -6.81 10.30
CA SER A 522 11.61 -5.46 10.63
C SER A 522 11.58 -4.59 9.38
N LEU A 523 10.40 -4.02 9.06
CA LEU A 523 10.20 -3.12 7.92
C LEU A 523 11.01 -1.85 8.06
N VAL A 524 10.96 -1.23 9.24
CA VAL A 524 11.76 -0.03 9.51
C VAL A 524 13.26 -0.34 9.39
N ALA A 525 13.71 -1.50 9.88
CA ALA A 525 15.11 -1.90 9.72
C ALA A 525 15.49 -2.17 8.26
N ALA A 526 14.59 -2.75 7.46
CA ALA A 526 14.83 -3.00 6.03
C ALA A 526 14.94 -1.69 5.24
N ASN A 527 14.05 -0.73 5.50
CA ASN A 527 14.07 0.59 4.87
C ASN A 527 15.29 1.41 5.32
N LEU A 528 15.63 1.42 6.61
CA LEU A 528 16.89 2.01 7.11
C LEU A 528 18.12 1.35 6.50
N GLY A 529 18.09 0.03 6.26
CA GLY A 529 19.15 -0.70 5.58
C GLY A 529 19.31 -0.26 4.12
N MET A 530 18.21 -0.02 3.41
CA MET A 530 18.23 0.54 2.05
C MET A 530 18.74 1.98 2.05
N GLN A 531 18.26 2.83 2.97
CA GLN A 531 18.75 4.20 3.15
C GLN A 531 20.27 4.22 3.40
N ALA A 532 20.77 3.34 4.28
CA ALA A 532 22.19 3.23 4.55
C ALA A 532 22.99 2.89 3.29
N LYS A 533 22.49 1.98 2.44
CA LYS A 533 23.09 1.69 1.14
C LYS A 533 23.05 2.89 0.20
N MET A 534 21.91 3.57 0.06
CA MET A 534 21.81 4.78 -0.76
C MET A 534 22.82 5.85 -0.34
N ARG A 535 23.03 6.01 0.98
CA ARG A 535 24.04 6.91 1.53
C ARG A 535 25.48 6.54 1.17
N GLU A 536 25.81 5.25 1.05
CA GLU A 536 27.15 4.81 0.63
C GLU A 536 27.52 5.28 -0.78
N TYR A 537 26.53 5.46 -1.65
CA TYR A 537 26.69 5.97 -3.02
C TYR A 537 26.66 7.51 -3.10
N GLY A 538 26.38 8.20 -1.99
CA GLY A 538 26.42 9.66 -1.91
C GLY A 538 25.52 10.33 -2.96
N HIS A 539 26.08 11.31 -3.69
CA HIS A 539 25.35 12.05 -4.72
C HIS A 539 25.03 11.23 -5.98
N ALA A 540 25.48 9.98 -6.10
CA ALA A 540 25.13 9.12 -7.23
C ALA A 540 23.70 8.60 -7.17
N VAL A 541 23.02 8.74 -6.03
CA VAL A 541 21.62 8.33 -5.84
C VAL A 541 20.87 9.47 -5.16
N ASN A 542 19.77 9.91 -5.79
CA ASN A 542 18.90 10.94 -5.23
C ASN A 542 17.82 10.29 -4.37
N TYR A 543 17.78 10.59 -3.08
CA TYR A 543 16.77 10.04 -2.18
C TYR A 543 16.39 10.99 -1.04
N HIS A 544 15.17 10.83 -0.56
CA HIS A 544 14.65 11.38 0.68
C HIS A 544 14.13 10.22 1.54
N TYR A 545 14.52 10.16 2.81
CA TYR A 545 13.98 9.17 3.75
C TYR A 545 13.43 9.88 4.98
N SER A 546 12.21 9.51 5.37
CA SER A 546 11.57 9.99 6.59
C SER A 546 11.09 8.83 7.46
N GLU A 547 11.16 9.00 8.77
CA GLU A 547 10.55 8.08 9.73
C GLU A 547 9.39 8.82 10.39
N PHE A 548 8.26 8.14 10.58
CA PHE A 548 7.11 8.69 11.28
C PHE A 548 6.77 7.86 12.51
N THR A 549 6.21 8.52 13.52
CA THR A 549 5.83 7.85 14.76
C THR A 549 4.46 7.18 14.60
N GLY A 550 4.48 6.00 14.02
CA GLY A 550 3.29 5.21 13.72
C GLY A 550 3.68 3.78 13.32
N GLY A 551 2.68 3.00 12.93
CA GLY A 551 2.86 1.64 12.44
C GLY A 551 2.39 1.48 11.00
N HIS A 552 2.24 0.24 10.59
CA HIS A 552 2.00 -0.16 9.20
C HIS A 552 0.54 0.00 8.74
N SER A 553 -0.01 1.20 8.91
CA SER A 553 -1.45 1.43 8.73
C SER A 553 -1.77 2.36 7.56
N TYR A 554 -2.93 2.12 6.94
CA TYR A 554 -3.50 3.03 5.95
C TYR A 554 -3.74 4.44 6.48
N LEU A 555 -3.99 4.62 7.78
CA LEU A 555 -4.07 5.95 8.39
C LEU A 555 -2.73 6.69 8.27
N CYS A 556 -1.63 6.02 8.61
CA CYS A 556 -0.29 6.58 8.51
C CYS A 556 0.05 6.89 7.05
N TRP A 557 -0.24 5.98 6.12
CA TRP A 557 0.03 6.20 4.70
C TRP A 557 -0.86 7.30 4.10
N GLN A 558 -2.11 7.44 4.56
CA GLN A 558 -2.96 8.57 4.22
C GLN A 558 -2.37 9.91 4.66
N ALA A 559 -1.69 9.92 5.81
CA ALA A 559 -1.03 11.11 6.32
C ALA A 559 0.30 11.41 5.61
N SER A 560 1.13 10.39 5.31
CA SER A 560 2.46 10.61 4.74
C SER A 560 2.43 10.81 3.22
N TRP A 561 1.51 10.19 2.48
CA TRP A 561 1.47 10.24 1.01
C TRP A 561 1.47 11.67 0.43
N PRO A 562 0.65 12.63 0.94
CA PRO A 562 0.68 14.01 0.47
C PRO A 562 2.05 14.69 0.64
N HIS A 563 2.74 14.40 1.74
CA HIS A 563 4.08 14.95 2.02
C HIS A 563 5.11 14.34 1.09
N SER A 564 5.04 13.03 0.85
CA SER A 564 5.94 12.34 -0.08
C SER A 564 5.77 12.82 -1.52
N LEU A 565 4.52 13.07 -1.95
CA LEU A 565 4.26 13.69 -3.26
C LEU A 565 4.80 15.12 -3.33
N ALA A 566 4.62 15.93 -2.29
CA ALA A 566 5.16 17.28 -2.24
C ALA A 566 6.69 17.28 -2.36
N GLU A 567 7.38 16.34 -1.70
CA GLU A 567 8.83 16.16 -1.80
C GLU A 567 9.26 15.78 -3.23
N VAL A 568 8.57 14.84 -3.87
CA VAL A 568 8.81 14.47 -5.28
C VAL A 568 8.72 15.69 -6.19
N PHE A 569 7.61 16.43 -6.12
CA PHE A 569 7.38 17.56 -7.02
C PHE A 569 8.28 18.75 -6.69
N SER A 570 8.61 19.00 -5.43
CA SER A 570 9.61 19.99 -5.02
C SER A 570 10.96 19.70 -5.68
N ASN A 571 11.43 18.44 -5.64
CA ASN A 571 12.66 18.05 -6.31
C ASN A 571 12.57 18.20 -7.84
N MET A 572 11.45 17.79 -8.45
CA MET A 572 11.23 17.97 -9.90
C MET A 572 11.29 19.45 -10.32
N PHE A 573 10.73 20.37 -9.52
CA PHE A 573 10.81 21.80 -9.79
C PHE A 573 12.24 22.34 -9.64
N ARG A 574 12.95 21.93 -8.59
CA ARG A 574 14.34 22.35 -8.34
C ARG A 574 15.28 21.95 -9.47
N VAL A 575 15.24 20.67 -9.89
CA VAL A 575 16.08 20.16 -11.00
C VAL A 575 15.84 20.98 -12.28
N ARG A 576 14.59 21.39 -12.53
CA ARG A 576 14.25 22.23 -13.68
C ARG A 576 14.82 23.65 -13.58
N GLU A 577 14.84 24.26 -12.39
CA GLU A 577 15.44 25.58 -12.18
C GLU A 577 16.96 25.55 -12.32
N GLU A 578 17.62 24.52 -11.80
CA GLU A 578 19.06 24.29 -11.95
C GLU A 578 19.44 24.11 -13.43
N ALA A 579 18.75 23.22 -14.15
CA ALA A 579 18.97 23.01 -15.58
C ALA A 579 18.74 24.27 -16.43
N ARG A 580 17.74 25.10 -16.08
CA ARG A 580 17.51 26.41 -16.73
C ARG A 580 18.64 27.39 -16.48
N THR A 581 19.16 27.41 -15.25
CA THR A 581 20.27 28.28 -14.86
C THR A 581 21.56 27.87 -15.57
N ASP A 582 21.85 26.58 -15.66
CA ASP A 582 23.01 26.04 -16.39
C ASP A 582 22.93 26.31 -17.90
N LEU A 583 21.75 26.17 -18.49
CA LEU A 583 21.52 26.51 -19.89
C LEU A 583 21.67 28.01 -20.15
N ALA A 584 21.17 28.87 -19.25
CA ALA A 584 21.33 30.32 -19.36
C ALA A 584 22.81 30.74 -19.21
N THR A 585 23.55 30.10 -18.30
CA THR A 585 24.97 30.35 -18.07
C THR A 585 25.81 29.87 -19.26
N SER A 586 25.50 28.70 -19.82
CA SER A 586 26.14 28.15 -21.02
C SER A 586 25.83 28.99 -22.26
N THR A 587 24.59 29.46 -22.44
CA THR A 587 24.20 30.34 -23.54
C THR A 587 24.92 31.69 -23.45
N THR A 588 25.09 32.21 -22.23
CA THR A 588 25.86 33.44 -21.98
C THR A 588 27.35 33.24 -22.26
N ALA A 589 27.93 32.08 -21.89
CA ALA A 589 29.32 31.74 -22.20
C ALA A 589 29.54 31.52 -23.72
N ILE A 590 28.57 30.93 -24.41
CA ILE A 590 28.60 30.78 -25.87
C ILE A 590 28.46 32.16 -26.56
N SER A 591 27.59 33.05 -26.07
CA SER A 591 27.46 34.40 -26.64
C SER A 591 28.69 35.29 -26.36
N GLN A 592 29.43 35.03 -25.27
CA GLN A 592 30.67 35.72 -24.95
C GLN A 592 31.88 35.15 -25.73
N SER A 593 31.87 33.86 -26.08
CA SER A 593 32.92 33.24 -26.90
C SER A 593 32.71 33.44 -28.40
N LEU A 594 31.47 33.54 -28.87
CA LEU A 594 31.12 34.05 -30.20
C LEU A 594 31.16 35.58 -30.20
N GLY A 595 32.37 36.12 -30.12
CA GLY A 595 32.62 37.57 -30.18
C GLY A 595 31.88 38.22 -31.35
N ALA A 596 31.29 39.39 -31.08
CA ALA A 596 30.53 40.19 -32.02
C ALA A 596 31.24 40.31 -33.38
N VAL A 597 30.69 39.65 -34.40
CA VAL A 597 30.98 39.99 -35.79
C VAL A 597 30.18 41.25 -36.11
N PRO A 598 30.80 42.39 -36.44
CA PRO A 598 30.07 43.59 -36.78
C PRO A 598 29.37 43.38 -38.13
N VAL A 599 28.04 43.40 -38.12
CA VAL A 599 27.23 43.50 -39.34
C VAL A 599 27.42 44.92 -39.88
N ALA A 600 28.19 45.04 -40.96
CA ALA A 600 28.29 46.29 -41.72
C ALA A 600 26.93 46.62 -42.33
N ALA A 601 26.48 47.87 -42.13
CA ALA A 601 25.26 48.41 -42.68
C ALA A 601 25.23 48.28 -44.21
N GLN A 602 24.20 47.64 -44.76
CA GLN A 602 23.77 47.87 -46.13
C GLN A 602 22.40 48.53 -46.13
N GLU A 603 22.35 49.65 -46.84
CA GLU A 603 21.21 50.55 -47.01
C GLU A 603 19.97 49.85 -47.57
N GLU A 604 18.83 50.35 -47.12
CA GLU A 604 17.48 50.03 -47.57
C GLU A 604 17.35 50.01 -49.10
N ARG A 605 16.92 48.87 -49.66
CA ARG A 605 16.22 48.84 -50.95
C ARG A 605 14.81 48.30 -50.77
N LYS A 606 13.84 49.15 -51.11
CA LYS A 606 12.40 48.91 -51.13
C LYS A 606 12.01 47.68 -51.96
N PRO A 607 10.90 47.00 -51.61
CA PRO A 607 10.45 45.81 -52.33
C PRO A 607 9.77 46.17 -53.66
N GLN A 608 10.09 45.44 -54.72
CA GLN A 608 9.24 45.33 -55.91
C GLN A 608 8.63 43.91 -55.97
N PRO A 609 7.38 43.77 -56.46
CA PRO A 609 6.68 42.48 -56.47
C PRO A 609 6.82 41.74 -57.81
N VAL A 610 6.34 40.48 -57.82
CA VAL A 610 5.72 39.72 -58.94
C VAL A 610 6.43 38.40 -59.37
N GLU A 611 5.78 37.30 -58.97
CA GLU A 611 5.36 36.07 -59.71
C GLU A 611 6.32 34.99 -60.28
N PRO A 612 5.81 33.74 -60.47
CA PRO A 612 6.57 32.50 -60.34
C PRO A 612 6.96 31.84 -61.67
N ARG A 613 8.08 31.10 -61.72
CA ARG A 613 8.38 30.13 -62.78
C ARG A 613 9.22 28.92 -62.33
N VAL A 614 8.55 27.78 -62.29
CA VAL A 614 8.84 26.43 -62.84
C VAL A 614 10.26 26.05 -63.34
N SER A 615 10.65 24.83 -62.93
CA SER A 615 11.54 23.80 -63.51
C SER A 615 13.05 24.01 -63.67
N GLN A 616 13.87 23.10 -63.12
CA GLN A 616 14.42 21.93 -63.84
C GLN A 616 15.24 20.99 -62.93
N SER A 617 15.34 19.74 -63.38
CA SER A 617 15.87 18.52 -62.75
C SER A 617 17.39 18.32 -62.84
N MET A 618 17.82 17.17 -62.29
CA MET A 618 19.08 16.42 -62.43
C MET A 618 20.02 16.61 -61.21
N SER A 619 20.61 15.57 -60.61
CA SER A 619 20.74 14.15 -60.96
C SER A 619 21.32 13.38 -59.76
N GLU A 620 21.09 12.07 -59.79
CA GLU A 620 21.57 11.02 -58.89
C GLU A 620 23.08 11.08 -58.56
N VAL A 621 23.43 10.71 -57.32
CA VAL A 621 24.78 10.25 -56.97
C VAL A 621 24.67 8.84 -56.40
N VAL A 622 25.19 7.89 -57.18
CA VAL A 622 25.45 6.48 -56.83
C VAL A 622 26.95 6.37 -56.57
N ILE A 623 27.37 5.79 -55.44
CA ILE A 623 28.74 5.28 -55.20
C ILE A 623 28.65 3.97 -54.36
N PRO A 624 29.51 2.95 -54.59
CA PRO A 624 29.13 1.53 -54.58
C PRO A 624 29.66 0.68 -53.40
N HIS A 625 29.23 -0.60 -53.42
CA HIS A 625 29.71 -1.75 -52.64
C HIS A 625 31.05 -2.33 -53.15
N GLU A 626 31.91 -2.81 -52.23
CA GLU A 626 32.83 -3.99 -52.27
C GLU A 626 33.50 -4.07 -50.86
N ALA A 627 33.36 -5.10 -50.00
CA ALA A 627 33.76 -6.52 -50.05
C ALA A 627 35.29 -6.77 -50.13
N ASP A 628 35.95 -7.09 -49.00
CA ASP A 628 36.51 -8.44 -48.70
C ASP A 628 37.36 -8.50 -47.39
N MET A 629 36.96 -9.40 -46.48
CA MET A 629 37.68 -10.41 -45.62
C MET A 629 39.17 -10.23 -45.19
N PRO A 630 39.65 -10.84 -44.06
CA PRO A 630 39.34 -12.22 -43.65
C PRO A 630 39.22 -12.57 -42.15
N ARG A 631 38.59 -13.75 -41.95
CA ARG A 631 38.49 -14.57 -40.73
C ARG A 631 39.85 -15.07 -40.23
N GLN A 632 40.02 -15.14 -38.91
CA GLN A 632 40.92 -16.08 -38.25
C GLN A 632 40.15 -16.97 -37.28
N GLN A 633 40.30 -18.29 -37.48
CA GLN A 633 40.00 -19.36 -36.53
C GLN A 633 41.08 -19.41 -35.44
N LEU A 634 40.72 -19.83 -34.23
CA LEU A 634 41.54 -20.69 -33.33
C LEU A 634 40.61 -21.24 -32.22
N VAL A 635 40.14 -22.49 -32.34
CA VAL A 635 40.63 -23.70 -31.63
C VAL A 635 40.10 -23.85 -30.19
N SER A 636 39.26 -24.88 -30.02
CA SER A 636 38.89 -25.52 -28.75
C SER A 636 39.99 -26.46 -28.23
N PRO A 637 40.00 -26.75 -26.92
CA PRO A 637 40.13 -28.14 -26.49
C PRO A 637 39.09 -28.60 -25.45
N ARG A 638 38.99 -29.94 -25.39
CA ARG A 638 38.00 -30.80 -24.74
C ARG A 638 38.11 -30.91 -23.21
N GLU A 639 36.99 -31.32 -22.62
CA GLU A 639 36.74 -32.27 -21.52
C GLU A 639 37.83 -32.51 -20.45
N GLY A 640 37.43 -32.40 -19.17
CA GLY A 640 38.15 -33.01 -18.06
C GLY A 640 37.67 -32.63 -16.66
N GLU A 641 36.96 -33.57 -16.04
CA GLU A 641 36.97 -33.88 -14.59
C GLU A 641 36.06 -33.14 -13.59
N ARG A 642 35.12 -33.94 -13.09
CA ARG A 642 34.41 -33.83 -11.81
C ARG A 642 35.40 -33.92 -10.65
N LEU A 643 35.28 -33.06 -9.64
CA LEU A 643 35.73 -33.37 -8.28
C LEU A 643 34.69 -32.94 -7.24
N ARG A 644 34.33 -33.90 -6.40
CA ARG A 644 33.47 -33.78 -5.21
C ARG A 644 34.31 -33.40 -3.99
N GLY A 645 33.76 -32.50 -3.17
CA GLY A 645 33.80 -32.55 -1.70
C GLY A 645 34.76 -31.57 -0.98
N PRO A 646 34.65 -31.43 0.36
CA PRO A 646 33.69 -32.05 1.27
C PRO A 646 32.89 -31.07 2.16
N LYS A 647 31.82 -31.62 2.75
CA LYS A 647 31.05 -31.10 3.88
C LYS A 647 31.95 -30.77 5.08
N ARG A 648 31.65 -29.65 5.74
CA ARG A 648 31.59 -29.54 7.21
C ARG A 648 30.57 -28.50 7.60
#